data_AF-A0A445G8R5-F1
#
_entry.id   AF-A0A445G8R5-F1
#
_cell.length_a   1.000
_cell.length_b   1.000
_cell.length_c   1.000
_cell.angle_alpha   90.00
_cell.angle_beta   90.00
_cell.angle_gamma   90.00
#
_symmetry.space_group_name_H-M   'P 1'
#
loop_
_entity.id
_entity.type
_entity.pdbx_description
1 polymer ?
#
loop_
_entity_poly.entity_id
_entity_poly.type
_entity_poly.pdbx_seq_one_letter_code
_entity_poly.pdbx_strand_id
1 'polypeptide(L)'
;MFAFTSPGIKFDKSYNTGKGPPTFRIHGQTHHLIGSLLPMPNNPPKFAQLYIYDIDNEIINRLSQNPMHDMLDEQIIIAIKDMLDHHNHYAQRFRMERDKLHSVAVPDLKMKLISQRQTDERLYNLPTTTEVAALIVGDEHSADKRDIIIEKQSGLLKRIHELHPAYLPLQYPLLYPKGEDGYRLNIHHKDHANIHAAKRKQVTLREYFCYRLQSRTNEAQTILHSRRLFQQWIVDGYCMIEFQKLNYVRQHQQQLKVDKYINLTGSNDHPETLGRDRGKRIILPSIFVGSQRYMEQLYFDGMAICGHLGFPDLFLTMTCNPTWPEIQRKDTQSNLTPNNCPDIITRVFKIKLNQLMNDLKHGNIFGNIIGYIYTIEWQKRGLPHAHILIFLHPSNKLPNPHDIDQMISAEIPDKQTQAQLFEIVSNHMMHGPCGFANKKSLCMVNGKCIRCFPKKFHGVAIVDQDGFPVYGRRNDGRTVMKNGIELDNRFVVPYNPQLLLKYKTHLNVEWCNQSTSIKYLFKYINKGSDRITTSLGNQDEIKQYLDCRYVSPPEACWKIFAFPMHARSPAVEQLYFHLENQQHVYWTDDQQIGEVLSKITIKESMFTAWMHSNKICSYGRDLTYHQYISRFVYVARKRCWQPRKQGNTIGRLIWVPPSAGELFYLRMMLSIAKGAQSYSDIRTVNGLVYPTFRETCFAKGFLGSDQEFISALQEANNWGTAHYLRKLFVKLLFMNTMDRPEYVWQQTWQWMADDIIFNHRKQGIRLTEKETIHLCLTEIENMLQANRRSLRYFPSMPYLIGYARNQHHNNLIHNEMAYDKEMLAEQYNTTYQLLTDEQKTIVDTIMSVVNTQSVVVYFLYGYGGTGKTFVWTTLSSSIRSNGGIFCTVASSGIASLLLPGGRTAHSKFAIPVPTIENSTCNIHQGSELAELLKVTKLIVWDEAPMCHKFAFEALDKSLKDIMQNNLPFGGKIIVFGGDFRQILPIVPEGNRSDIVHATINASYIWGHCQILKLTKNMRLLSNAPQQPNNEELKQFSHWLLDIGDGKIGQYNDGFSEITIPDEFLIKNYDNPIHAIVEATYPSLIDNYSDTNNLQKRVVLASKKEIVDKINDYVLSLIPNNEKEYCSADSIDKLDELLNPAFALLPPEFLYSLQTSGIPNHKLKLKVGTPIMLIRNLDQTDGLCNGTRLIITKLRSNVIEVEVITGPNSGNRTYIPRINMSPSESP
;
A
#
# COMPACT_ATOMS: atom_id res chain seq x y z
N MET A 1 -37.15 -0.36 34.47
CA MET A 1 -38.29 -0.63 35.36
C MET A 1 -37.88 -0.67 36.83
N PHE A 2 -37.01 -1.58 37.27
CA PHE A 2 -36.64 -1.70 38.70
C PHE A 2 -35.35 -1.01 39.13
N ALA A 3 -34.52 -0.50 38.22
CA ALA A 3 -33.29 0.20 38.56
C ALA A 3 -33.57 1.48 39.38
N PHE A 4 -32.72 1.76 40.37
CA PHE A 4 -32.75 3.00 41.16
C PHE A 4 -32.06 4.16 40.45
N THR A 5 -31.25 3.86 39.43
CA THR A 5 -30.43 4.83 38.71
C THR A 5 -30.64 4.75 37.22
N SER A 6 -30.41 5.87 36.55
CA SER A 6 -30.33 5.93 35.10
C SER A 6 -28.93 5.52 34.66
N PRO A 7 -28.78 4.66 33.64
CA PRO A 7 -27.46 4.21 33.19
C PRO A 7 -26.67 5.30 32.43
N GLY A 8 -27.30 6.42 32.05
CA GLY A 8 -26.64 7.52 31.33
C GLY A 8 -26.09 7.14 29.94
N ILE A 9 -26.61 6.06 29.35
CA ILE A 9 -26.11 5.45 28.11
C ILE A 9 -26.86 6.00 26.87
N LYS A 10 -26.12 6.37 25.82
CA LYS A 10 -26.69 6.54 24.46
C LYS A 10 -26.70 5.19 23.75
N PHE A 11 -27.89 4.62 23.60
CA PHE A 11 -28.11 3.37 22.88
C PHE A 11 -28.07 3.57 21.37
N ASP A 12 -27.29 2.75 20.66
CA ASP A 12 -27.36 2.71 19.21
C ASP A 12 -28.50 1.79 18.74
N LYS A 13 -29.60 2.41 18.29
CA LYS A 13 -30.78 1.68 17.80
C LYS A 13 -30.71 1.34 16.31
N SER A 14 -29.71 1.86 15.57
CA SER A 14 -29.66 1.76 14.10
C SER A 14 -29.42 0.33 13.58
N TYR A 15 -28.85 -0.55 14.41
CA TYR A 15 -28.44 -1.90 14.02
C TYR A 15 -29.46 -3.02 14.30
N ASN A 16 -30.48 -2.77 15.13
CA ASN A 16 -31.45 -3.80 15.54
C ASN A 16 -32.67 -3.92 14.60
N THR A 17 -32.61 -3.33 13.40
CA THR A 17 -33.70 -3.31 12.41
C THR A 17 -33.61 -4.42 11.35
N GLY A 18 -32.53 -5.23 11.35
CA GLY A 18 -32.31 -6.33 10.39
C GLY A 18 -32.56 -7.74 10.97
N LYS A 19 -32.46 -8.78 10.13
CA LYS A 19 -32.62 -10.21 10.51
C LYS A 19 -31.49 -10.80 11.40
N GLY A 20 -30.62 -9.97 11.98
CA GLY A 20 -29.48 -10.40 12.78
C GLY A 20 -29.78 -10.50 14.28
N PRO A 21 -28.89 -11.12 15.09
CA PRO A 21 -29.01 -11.13 16.54
C PRO A 21 -29.11 -9.73 17.15
N PRO A 22 -30.08 -9.45 18.02
CA PRO A 22 -30.14 -8.16 18.71
C PRO A 22 -28.92 -8.02 19.63
N THR A 23 -28.12 -6.98 19.42
CA THR A 23 -26.88 -6.74 20.17
C THR A 23 -27.01 -5.46 21.00
N PHE A 24 -26.63 -5.52 22.28
CA PHE A 24 -26.50 -4.33 23.12
C PHE A 24 -25.24 -3.55 22.69
N ARG A 25 -25.40 -2.36 22.11
CA ARG A 25 -24.28 -1.51 21.67
C ARG A 25 -24.47 -0.09 22.19
N ILE A 26 -23.41 0.46 22.76
CA ILE A 26 -23.41 1.79 23.36
C ILE A 26 -22.47 2.73 22.59
N HIS A 27 -22.79 4.02 22.65
CA HIS A 27 -21.97 5.09 22.11
C HIS A 27 -21.63 6.11 23.20
N GLY A 28 -20.37 6.54 23.28
CA GLY A 28 -19.91 7.53 24.26
C GLY A 28 -19.61 6.97 25.66
N GLN A 29 -19.52 7.87 26.64
CA GLN A 29 -19.22 7.55 28.03
C GLN A 29 -20.46 7.05 28.81
N THR A 30 -20.34 5.93 29.52
CA THR A 30 -21.36 5.47 30.49
C THR A 30 -21.16 6.12 31.85
N HIS A 31 -22.25 6.47 32.52
CA HIS A 31 -22.22 6.98 33.89
C HIS A 31 -23.60 6.84 34.54
N HIS A 32 -23.66 6.31 35.75
CA HIS A 32 -24.92 6.19 36.48
C HIS A 32 -25.31 7.53 37.09
N LEU A 33 -26.58 7.90 36.89
CA LEU A 33 -27.17 9.13 37.40
C LEU A 33 -28.30 8.79 38.36
N ILE A 34 -28.32 9.48 39.51
CA ILE A 34 -29.41 9.42 40.49
C ILE A 34 -30.08 10.78 40.61
N GLY A 35 -31.42 10.80 40.62
CA GLY A 35 -32.22 12.02 40.80
C GLY A 35 -32.58 12.25 42.26
N SER A 36 -33.27 13.36 42.53
CA SER A 36 -33.85 13.66 43.84
C SER A 36 -34.91 12.63 44.26
N LEU A 37 -35.20 12.57 45.56
CA LEU A 37 -36.16 11.62 46.15
C LEU A 37 -37.56 11.77 45.53
N LEU A 38 -37.99 12.99 45.23
CA LEU A 38 -39.27 13.29 44.58
C LEU A 38 -39.07 13.83 43.15
N PRO A 39 -40.01 13.56 42.22
CA PRO A 39 -40.02 14.16 40.88
C PRO A 39 -40.34 15.66 40.95
N MET A 40 -39.91 16.44 39.94
CA MET A 40 -40.34 17.85 39.81
C MET A 40 -41.85 17.94 39.49
N PRO A 41 -42.53 19.06 39.80
CA PRO A 41 -43.94 19.23 39.45
C PRO A 41 -44.18 18.94 37.96
N ASN A 42 -45.25 18.21 37.64
CA ASN A 42 -45.65 17.77 36.29
C ASN A 42 -44.72 16.77 35.58
N ASN A 43 -43.68 16.24 36.24
CA ASN A 43 -42.85 15.16 35.69
C ASN A 43 -43.25 13.80 36.28
N PRO A 44 -43.34 12.72 35.47
CA PRO A 44 -43.62 11.39 36.00
C PRO A 44 -42.42 10.83 36.79
N PRO A 45 -42.65 10.01 37.84
CA PRO A 45 -41.58 9.44 38.65
C PRO A 45 -40.71 8.47 37.84
N LYS A 46 -39.39 8.51 38.07
CA LYS A 46 -38.42 7.62 37.40
C LYS A 46 -37.41 7.03 38.38
N PHE A 47 -36.99 5.79 38.11
CA PHE A 47 -35.93 5.08 38.84
C PHE A 47 -36.17 5.02 40.35
N ALA A 48 -35.27 5.55 41.20
CA ALA A 48 -35.44 5.56 42.66
C ALA A 48 -36.75 6.22 43.13
N GLN A 49 -37.27 7.20 42.38
CA GLN A 49 -38.52 7.90 42.72
C GLN A 49 -39.74 6.95 42.70
N LEU A 50 -39.69 5.86 41.92
CA LEU A 50 -40.77 4.86 41.88
C LEU A 50 -40.91 4.08 43.19
N TYR A 51 -39.93 4.16 44.08
CA TYR A 51 -40.01 3.54 45.41
C TYR A 51 -40.56 4.53 46.46
N ILE A 52 -40.74 5.80 46.10
CA ILE A 52 -41.04 6.91 47.03
C ILE A 52 -42.35 7.63 46.66
N TYR A 53 -42.54 7.99 45.39
CA TYR A 53 -43.64 8.84 44.92
C TYR A 53 -44.84 8.00 44.43
N ASP A 54 -46.06 8.39 44.85
CA ASP A 54 -47.35 7.85 44.40
C ASP A 54 -47.38 6.31 44.33
N ILE A 55 -47.31 5.70 45.52
CA ILE A 55 -47.21 4.24 45.66
C ILE A 55 -48.52 3.51 45.34
N ASP A 56 -49.66 4.18 45.51
CA ASP A 56 -50.98 3.62 45.20
C ASP A 56 -51.10 3.29 43.70
N ASN A 57 -50.38 4.05 42.87
CA ASN A 57 -50.27 3.83 41.43
C ASN A 57 -48.88 3.34 41.01
N GLU A 58 -48.05 2.78 41.90
CA GLU A 58 -46.66 2.40 41.59
C GLU A 58 -46.57 1.43 40.41
N ILE A 59 -47.47 0.45 40.34
CA ILE A 59 -47.50 -0.55 39.27
C ILE A 59 -47.82 0.12 37.93
N ILE A 60 -48.81 1.00 37.90
CA ILE A 60 -49.19 1.80 36.73
C ILE A 60 -48.03 2.73 36.33
N ASN A 61 -47.36 3.35 37.30
CA ASN A 61 -46.19 4.20 37.08
C ASN A 61 -44.98 3.41 36.53
N ARG A 62 -44.78 2.15 36.95
CA ARG A 62 -43.75 1.25 36.40
C ARG A 62 -44.09 0.78 34.98
N LEU A 63 -45.36 0.51 34.70
CA LEU A 63 -45.86 0.09 33.39
C LEU A 63 -45.79 1.22 32.36
N SER A 64 -46.23 2.43 32.72
CA SER A 64 -46.23 3.61 31.82
C SER A 64 -44.83 4.03 31.35
N GLN A 65 -43.79 3.68 32.10
CA GLN A 65 -42.39 3.91 31.73
C GLN A 65 -41.83 2.86 30.76
N ASN A 66 -42.59 1.82 30.39
CA ASN A 66 -42.15 0.76 29.51
C ASN A 66 -42.90 0.78 28.16
N PRO A 67 -42.21 0.96 27.02
CA PRO A 67 -42.84 0.97 25.70
C PRO A 67 -43.48 -0.36 25.28
N MET A 68 -43.29 -1.45 26.05
CA MET A 68 -43.94 -2.75 25.82
C MET A 68 -44.93 -3.13 26.94
N HIS A 69 -45.55 -2.14 27.58
CA HIS A 69 -46.48 -2.35 28.70
C HIS A 69 -47.56 -3.40 28.46
N ASP A 70 -48.10 -3.50 27.24
CA ASP A 70 -49.13 -4.49 26.85
C ASP A 70 -48.66 -5.96 26.87
N MET A 71 -47.35 -6.22 26.95
CA MET A 71 -46.77 -7.57 26.94
C MET A 71 -46.21 -8.00 28.31
N LEU A 72 -46.45 -7.22 29.37
CA LEU A 72 -45.89 -7.48 30.70
C LEU A 72 -46.96 -8.03 31.64
N ASP A 73 -46.59 -9.07 32.38
CA ASP A 73 -47.45 -9.66 33.42
C ASP A 73 -47.36 -8.83 34.70
N GLU A 74 -48.49 -8.25 35.10
CA GLU A 74 -48.61 -7.44 36.30
C GLU A 74 -48.28 -8.22 37.58
N GLN A 75 -48.67 -9.49 37.67
CA GLN A 75 -48.40 -10.31 38.85
C GLN A 75 -46.90 -10.54 39.06
N ILE A 76 -46.14 -10.69 37.96
CA ILE A 76 -44.68 -10.81 38.03
C ILE A 76 -44.05 -9.51 38.53
N ILE A 77 -44.57 -8.35 38.09
CA ILE A 77 -44.08 -7.05 38.54
C ILE A 77 -44.32 -6.87 40.04
N ILE A 78 -45.51 -7.22 40.53
CA ILE A 78 -45.87 -7.20 41.96
C ILE A 78 -44.93 -8.12 42.75
N ALA A 79 -44.74 -9.36 42.30
CA ALA A 79 -43.86 -10.32 42.98
C ALA A 79 -42.40 -9.83 43.07
N ILE A 80 -41.87 -9.21 41.99
CA ILE A 80 -40.52 -8.65 41.99
C ILE A 80 -40.42 -7.42 42.91
N LYS A 81 -41.42 -6.54 42.87
CA LYS A 81 -41.51 -5.37 43.77
C LYS A 81 -41.49 -5.84 45.22
N ASP A 82 -42.36 -6.77 45.60
CA ASP A 82 -42.47 -7.27 46.96
C ASP A 82 -41.19 -7.97 47.41
N MET A 83 -40.54 -8.74 46.53
CA MET A 83 -39.23 -9.33 46.79
C MET A 83 -38.17 -8.26 47.09
N LEU A 84 -38.11 -7.19 46.29
CA LEU A 84 -37.17 -6.10 46.52
C LEU A 84 -37.50 -5.34 47.81
N ASP A 85 -38.78 -5.08 48.11
CA ASP A 85 -39.19 -4.41 49.34
C ASP A 85 -38.81 -5.23 50.59
N HIS A 86 -38.89 -6.56 50.54
CA HIS A 86 -38.56 -7.43 51.67
C HIS A 86 -37.05 -7.70 51.83
N HIS A 87 -36.29 -7.72 50.74
CA HIS A 87 -34.90 -8.20 50.78
C HIS A 87 -33.84 -7.18 50.36
N ASN A 88 -34.19 -6.16 49.58
CA ASN A 88 -33.21 -5.21 49.07
C ASN A 88 -33.06 -4.01 50.04
N HIS A 89 -31.89 -3.86 50.64
CA HIS A 89 -31.67 -2.83 51.66
C HIS A 89 -31.75 -1.40 51.10
N TYR A 90 -31.48 -1.19 49.81
CA TYR A 90 -31.71 0.12 49.19
C TYR A 90 -33.20 0.39 49.00
N ALA A 91 -33.98 -0.61 48.55
CA ALA A 91 -35.45 -0.48 48.43
C ALA A 91 -36.09 -0.17 49.78
N GLN A 92 -35.80 -0.99 50.80
CA GLN A 92 -36.25 -0.78 52.18
C GLN A 92 -35.94 0.64 52.65
N ARG A 93 -34.72 1.12 52.38
CA ARG A 93 -34.32 2.46 52.77
C ARG A 93 -35.14 3.53 52.05
N PHE A 94 -35.34 3.42 50.74
CA PHE A 94 -36.21 4.34 50.01
C PHE A 94 -37.67 4.30 50.52
N ARG A 95 -38.18 3.13 50.94
CA ARG A 95 -39.49 3.01 51.61
C ARG A 95 -39.51 3.71 52.97
N MET A 96 -38.45 3.59 53.77
CA MET A 96 -38.35 4.32 55.04
C MET A 96 -38.30 5.84 54.83
N GLU A 97 -37.62 6.32 53.78
CA GLU A 97 -37.59 7.75 53.44
C GLU A 97 -38.97 8.25 52.99
N ARG A 98 -39.72 7.44 52.23
CA ARG A 98 -41.12 7.70 51.88
C ARG A 98 -41.97 7.90 53.13
N ASP A 99 -41.93 6.95 54.06
CA ASP A 99 -42.79 6.99 55.26
C ASP A 99 -42.53 8.25 56.09
N LYS A 100 -41.27 8.68 56.17
CA LYS A 100 -40.87 9.93 56.84
C LYS A 100 -41.33 11.19 56.11
N LEU A 101 -41.29 11.19 54.77
CA LEU A 101 -41.81 12.30 53.95
C LEU A 101 -43.31 12.49 54.14
N HIS A 102 -44.05 11.41 54.43
CA HIS A 102 -45.49 11.48 54.74
C HIS A 102 -45.78 11.80 56.22
N SER A 103 -44.90 11.46 57.16
CA SER A 103 -45.17 11.58 58.60
C SER A 103 -44.80 12.92 59.23
N VAL A 104 -43.87 13.71 58.65
CA VAL A 104 -43.42 15.00 59.24
C VAL A 104 -43.15 16.06 58.16
N ALA A 105 -43.60 17.31 58.40
CA ALA A 105 -43.25 18.48 57.60
C ALA A 105 -41.77 18.90 57.81
N VAL A 106 -40.82 18.09 57.34
CA VAL A 106 -39.39 18.44 57.37
C VAL A 106 -39.01 19.14 56.05
N PRO A 107 -38.49 20.39 56.10
CA PRO A 107 -38.17 21.14 54.89
C PRO A 107 -36.96 20.54 54.13
N ASP A 108 -35.93 20.03 54.83
CA ASP A 108 -34.64 19.63 54.21
C ASP A 108 -34.20 18.20 54.51
N LEU A 109 -34.94 17.20 54.00
CA LEU A 109 -34.54 15.79 54.09
C LEU A 109 -33.45 15.47 53.04
N LYS A 110 -32.30 14.95 53.49
CA LYS A 110 -31.19 14.49 52.64
C LYS A 110 -30.84 13.03 52.96
N MET A 111 -30.74 12.18 51.94
CA MET A 111 -30.30 10.78 52.07
C MET A 111 -28.85 10.63 51.63
N LYS A 112 -27.98 10.07 52.46
CA LYS A 112 -26.56 9.88 52.17
C LYS A 112 -26.27 8.41 51.84
N LEU A 113 -25.89 8.10 50.61
CA LEU A 113 -25.31 6.80 50.25
C LEU A 113 -23.86 6.74 50.73
N ILE A 114 -23.54 5.74 51.55
CA ILE A 114 -22.23 5.61 52.22
C ILE A 114 -21.25 4.86 51.31
N SER A 115 -20.05 5.40 51.13
CA SER A 115 -19.00 4.84 50.28
C SER A 115 -17.97 3.96 51.03
N GLN A 116 -17.67 4.28 52.29
CA GLN A 116 -16.76 3.49 53.15
C GLN A 116 -17.53 2.43 53.94
N ARG A 117 -17.05 1.18 53.90
CA ARG A 117 -17.58 0.08 54.71
C ARG A 117 -16.61 -0.20 55.85
N GLN A 118 -17.12 -0.30 57.09
CA GLN A 118 -16.29 -0.54 58.27
C GLN A 118 -15.95 -2.02 58.49
N THR A 119 -16.61 -2.95 57.78
CA THR A 119 -16.51 -4.41 57.96
C THR A 119 -16.27 -5.14 56.63
N ASP A 120 -15.54 -6.27 56.66
CA ASP A 120 -15.39 -7.14 55.47
C ASP A 120 -16.57 -8.12 55.38
N GLU A 121 -17.52 -7.85 54.47
CA GLU A 121 -18.75 -8.63 54.22
C GLU A 121 -18.50 -10.07 53.75
N ARG A 122 -17.24 -10.44 53.45
CA ARG A 122 -16.85 -11.84 53.17
C ARG A 122 -16.51 -12.64 54.43
N LEU A 123 -16.29 -11.97 55.55
CA LEU A 123 -15.95 -12.56 56.85
C LEU A 123 -17.07 -12.35 57.90
N TYR A 124 -17.91 -11.33 57.75
CA TYR A 124 -19.07 -11.01 58.61
C TYR A 124 -20.34 -10.75 57.76
N ASN A 125 -21.52 -10.81 58.40
CA ASN A 125 -22.87 -10.83 57.81
C ASN A 125 -23.17 -9.80 56.69
N LEU A 126 -24.26 -10.07 55.93
CA LEU A 126 -24.85 -9.20 54.90
C LEU A 126 -24.99 -7.74 55.39
N PRO A 127 -24.81 -6.73 54.50
CA PRO A 127 -24.87 -5.32 54.89
C PRO A 127 -26.23 -4.96 55.47
N THR A 128 -26.32 -4.00 56.39
CA THR A 128 -27.58 -3.52 56.98
C THR A 128 -28.07 -2.22 56.34
N THR A 129 -29.34 -1.86 56.52
CA THR A 129 -29.94 -0.63 55.95
C THR A 129 -29.22 0.66 56.41
N THR A 130 -28.61 0.67 57.59
CA THR A 130 -27.82 1.80 58.12
C THR A 130 -26.40 1.85 57.57
N GLU A 131 -25.81 0.71 57.15
CA GLU A 131 -24.46 0.64 56.58
C GLU A 131 -24.41 1.06 55.10
N VAL A 132 -25.53 0.91 54.37
CA VAL A 132 -25.61 1.29 52.95
C VAL A 132 -26.02 2.75 52.74
N ALA A 133 -26.79 3.32 53.67
CA ALA A 133 -27.27 4.71 53.59
C ALA A 133 -27.68 5.29 54.96
N ALA A 134 -27.36 6.57 55.19
CA ALA A 134 -27.70 7.32 56.40
C ALA A 134 -28.64 8.51 56.13
N LEU A 135 -29.40 8.91 57.16
CA LEU A 135 -30.25 10.10 57.13
C LEU A 135 -29.44 11.34 57.54
N ILE A 136 -29.63 12.47 56.87
CA ILE A 136 -29.12 13.77 57.32
C ILE A 136 -30.31 14.73 57.49
N VAL A 137 -30.37 15.40 58.64
CA VAL A 137 -31.31 16.49 58.96
C VAL A 137 -30.47 17.71 59.34
N GLY A 138 -30.57 18.81 58.56
CA GLY A 138 -29.75 20.02 58.74
C GLY A 138 -28.52 20.12 57.81
N ASP A 139 -27.73 21.19 57.96
CA ASP A 139 -26.68 21.59 57.00
C ASP A 139 -25.22 21.22 57.37
N GLU A 140 -24.96 20.64 58.53
CA GLU A 140 -23.59 20.37 58.98
C GLU A 140 -23.23 18.89 58.97
N HIS A 141 -22.72 18.35 57.85
CA HIS A 141 -21.89 17.13 57.85
C HIS A 141 -20.88 17.13 56.68
N SER A 142 -19.61 16.86 56.99
CA SER A 142 -18.55 16.63 55.99
C SER A 142 -18.74 15.24 55.35
N ALA A 143 -19.27 15.21 54.13
CA ALA A 143 -19.33 13.98 53.34
C ALA A 143 -17.93 13.58 52.86
N ASP A 144 -17.61 12.27 52.88
CA ASP A 144 -16.43 11.79 52.18
C ASP A 144 -16.59 12.10 50.68
N LYS A 145 -15.49 12.33 49.95
CA LYS A 145 -15.49 12.78 48.55
C LYS A 145 -16.23 11.84 47.60
N ARG A 146 -16.58 10.63 48.03
CA ARG A 146 -17.31 9.63 47.25
C ARG A 146 -18.73 9.35 47.74
N ASP A 147 -19.13 9.86 48.90
CA ASP A 147 -20.50 9.70 49.38
C ASP A 147 -21.48 10.49 48.48
N ILE A 148 -22.72 10.03 48.36
CA ILE A 148 -23.72 10.68 47.50
C ILE A 148 -24.89 11.16 48.35
N ILE A 149 -25.08 12.48 48.38
CA ILE A 149 -26.20 13.12 49.08
C ILE A 149 -27.35 13.31 48.07
N ILE A 150 -28.46 12.63 48.29
CA ILE A 150 -29.70 12.75 47.51
C ILE A 150 -30.62 13.73 48.25
N GLU A 151 -31.04 14.79 47.56
CA GLU A 151 -31.91 15.82 48.12
C GLU A 151 -33.39 15.48 47.89
N LYS A 152 -34.27 16.07 48.71
CA LYS A 152 -35.74 15.95 48.62
C LYS A 152 -36.26 16.22 47.21
N GLN A 153 -35.98 17.40 46.65
CA GLN A 153 -36.45 17.81 45.33
C GLN A 153 -35.54 18.94 44.79
N SER A 154 -34.68 18.64 43.83
CA SER A 154 -33.76 19.65 43.24
C SER A 154 -33.75 19.68 41.71
N GLY A 155 -34.36 18.69 41.04
CA GLY A 155 -34.39 18.60 39.58
C GLY A 155 -33.04 18.29 38.93
N LEU A 156 -31.95 18.23 39.69
CA LEU A 156 -30.60 17.93 39.22
C LEU A 156 -30.30 16.43 39.33
N LEU A 157 -29.56 15.90 38.35
CA LEU A 157 -29.06 14.53 38.38
C LEU A 157 -27.63 14.51 38.94
N LYS A 158 -27.37 13.66 39.93
CA LYS A 158 -26.05 13.46 40.52
C LYS A 158 -25.38 12.22 39.94
N ARG A 159 -24.10 12.33 39.55
CA ARG A 159 -23.31 11.21 39.04
C ARG A 159 -22.80 10.34 40.18
N ILE A 160 -22.97 9.03 40.02
CA ILE A 160 -22.37 8.04 40.90
C ILE A 160 -20.97 7.72 40.39
N HIS A 161 -19.97 7.76 41.28
CA HIS A 161 -18.60 7.40 40.95
C HIS A 161 -18.49 5.88 40.71
N GLU A 162 -17.75 5.45 39.67
CA GLU A 162 -17.64 4.04 39.24
C GLU A 162 -17.01 3.13 40.30
N LEU A 163 -16.23 3.71 41.22
CA LEU A 163 -15.62 3.00 42.35
C LEU A 163 -16.48 2.99 43.62
N HIS A 164 -17.71 3.50 43.56
CA HIS A 164 -18.65 3.46 44.68
C HIS A 164 -19.24 2.04 44.80
N PRO A 165 -19.29 1.43 46.01
CA PRO A 165 -19.81 0.07 46.17
C PRO A 165 -21.26 -0.10 45.66
N ALA A 166 -22.08 0.94 45.81
CA ALA A 166 -23.47 0.98 45.33
C ALA A 166 -23.63 1.19 43.80
N TYR A 167 -22.55 1.38 43.02
CA TYR A 167 -22.64 1.71 41.59
C TYR A 167 -23.40 0.65 40.77
N LEU A 168 -23.04 -0.63 40.93
CA LEU A 168 -23.72 -1.74 40.25
C LEU A 168 -25.05 -2.12 40.91
N PRO A 169 -25.15 -2.26 42.26
CA PRO A 169 -26.40 -2.66 42.91
C PRO A 169 -27.56 -1.70 42.66
N LEU A 170 -27.29 -0.39 42.55
CA LEU A 170 -28.34 0.59 42.26
C LEU A 170 -28.85 0.53 40.82
N GLN A 171 -28.02 0.09 39.87
CA GLN A 171 -28.38 -0.05 38.46
C GLN A 171 -28.99 -1.41 38.14
N TYR A 172 -28.53 -2.46 38.83
CA TYR A 172 -28.94 -3.86 38.61
C TYR A 172 -29.54 -4.52 39.87
N PRO A 173 -30.64 -4.02 40.46
CA PRO A 173 -31.20 -4.58 41.70
C PRO A 173 -31.57 -6.06 41.61
N LEU A 174 -31.92 -6.55 40.42
CA LEU A 174 -32.23 -7.97 40.19
C LEU A 174 -30.99 -8.88 40.15
N LEU A 175 -29.80 -8.30 39.90
CA LEU A 175 -28.53 -9.03 39.99
C LEU A 175 -27.90 -8.93 41.38
N TYR A 176 -28.37 -7.97 42.18
CA TYR A 176 -27.97 -7.69 43.56
C TYR A 176 -29.21 -7.62 44.46
N PRO A 177 -29.98 -8.72 44.58
CA PRO A 177 -31.32 -8.69 45.19
C PRO A 177 -31.31 -8.27 46.66
N LYS A 178 -30.18 -8.45 47.36
CA LYS A 178 -30.03 -8.03 48.77
C LYS A 178 -29.46 -6.62 48.91
N GLY A 179 -29.14 -5.96 47.79
CA GLY A 179 -28.39 -4.71 47.80
C GLY A 179 -26.93 -4.91 48.22
N GLU A 180 -26.38 -6.12 48.02
CA GLU A 180 -25.00 -6.43 48.35
C GLU A 180 -23.99 -5.62 47.52
N ASP A 181 -22.81 -5.34 48.08
CA ASP A 181 -21.84 -4.45 47.46
C ASP A 181 -21.34 -4.94 46.08
N GLY A 182 -21.15 -3.97 45.17
CA GLY A 182 -20.44 -4.14 43.91
C GLY A 182 -18.92 -4.24 44.11
N TYR A 183 -18.15 -3.62 43.22
CA TYR A 183 -16.70 -3.51 43.42
C TYR A 183 -16.36 -2.41 44.44
N ARG A 184 -15.36 -2.68 45.30
CA ARG A 184 -14.77 -1.70 46.23
C ARG A 184 -13.24 -1.84 46.27
N LEU A 185 -12.53 -0.77 46.63
CA LEU A 185 -11.06 -0.71 46.54
C LEU A 185 -10.33 -1.65 47.51
N ASN A 186 -10.90 -1.94 48.68
CA ASN A 186 -10.23 -2.66 49.76
C ASN A 186 -10.46 -4.18 49.73
N ILE A 187 -10.79 -4.75 48.56
CA ILE A 187 -10.96 -6.19 48.40
C ILE A 187 -9.57 -6.86 48.43
N HIS A 188 -9.24 -7.56 49.51
CA HIS A 188 -7.98 -8.31 49.61
C HIS A 188 -8.01 -9.64 48.85
N HIS A 189 -6.84 -10.05 48.35
CA HIS A 189 -6.61 -11.43 47.91
C HIS A 189 -6.60 -12.37 49.12
N LYS A 190 -7.13 -13.58 48.94
CA LYS A 190 -7.02 -14.64 49.94
C LYS A 190 -5.73 -15.42 49.69
N ASP A 191 -4.86 -15.53 50.69
CA ASP A 191 -3.65 -16.33 50.59
C ASP A 191 -4.03 -17.81 50.42
N HIS A 192 -3.50 -18.45 49.38
CA HIS A 192 -3.73 -19.86 49.08
C HIS A 192 -2.39 -20.60 49.18
N ALA A 193 -2.37 -21.73 49.88
CA ALA A 193 -1.14 -22.48 50.18
C ALA A 193 -0.32 -22.90 48.94
N ASN A 194 -0.94 -22.95 47.74
CA ASN A 194 -0.32 -23.42 46.50
C ASN A 194 -0.05 -22.32 45.45
N ILE A 195 -0.14 -21.04 45.81
CA ILE A 195 0.09 -19.92 44.87
C ILE A 195 1.18 -19.02 45.46
N HIS A 196 2.21 -18.71 44.66
CA HIS A 196 3.21 -17.70 45.01
C HIS A 196 2.53 -16.42 45.51
N ALA A 197 2.98 -15.87 46.64
CA ALA A 197 2.44 -14.64 47.23
C ALA A 197 2.19 -13.59 46.14
N ALA A 198 0.93 -13.17 45.97
CA ALA A 198 0.57 -12.22 44.94
C ALA A 198 1.37 -10.92 45.13
N LYS A 199 2.07 -10.45 44.08
CA LYS A 199 2.82 -9.17 44.12
C LYS A 199 1.95 -7.96 44.51
N ARG A 200 0.62 -8.08 44.38
CA ARG A 200 -0.36 -7.05 44.74
C ARG A 200 -1.33 -7.62 45.78
N LYS A 201 -1.58 -6.86 46.86
CA LYS A 201 -2.42 -7.28 48.00
C LYS A 201 -3.93 -7.11 47.80
N GLN A 202 -4.35 -6.31 46.82
CA GLN A 202 -5.74 -5.94 46.56
C GLN A 202 -6.17 -6.35 45.14
N VAL A 203 -7.43 -6.79 45.02
CA VAL A 203 -8.09 -7.19 43.78
C VAL A 203 -8.39 -5.95 42.94
N THR A 204 -8.01 -5.98 41.67
CA THR A 204 -8.36 -4.93 40.71
C THR A 204 -9.77 -5.09 40.16
N LEU A 205 -10.34 -4.00 39.63
CA LEU A 205 -11.65 -4.00 38.99
C LEU A 205 -11.75 -5.06 37.86
N ARG A 206 -10.68 -5.21 37.05
CA ARG A 206 -10.62 -6.25 36.01
C ARG A 206 -10.70 -7.66 36.60
N GLU A 207 -9.95 -7.93 37.67
CA GLU A 207 -9.97 -9.23 38.35
C GLU A 207 -11.33 -9.53 38.97
N TYR A 208 -12.00 -8.52 39.54
CA TYR A 208 -13.38 -8.65 40.05
C TYR A 208 -14.35 -9.09 38.93
N PHE A 209 -14.36 -8.39 37.79
CA PHE A 209 -15.23 -8.78 36.68
C PHE A 209 -14.84 -10.14 36.08
N CYS A 210 -13.55 -10.43 35.91
CA CYS A 210 -13.08 -11.75 35.48
C CYS A 210 -13.54 -12.86 36.42
N TYR A 211 -13.51 -12.63 37.73
CA TYR A 211 -13.97 -13.55 38.75
C TYR A 211 -15.49 -13.79 38.65
N ARG A 212 -16.29 -12.73 38.51
CA ARG A 212 -17.75 -12.82 38.40
C ARG A 212 -18.24 -13.44 37.08
N LEU A 213 -17.39 -13.45 36.04
CA LEU A 213 -17.66 -14.15 34.77
C LEU A 213 -17.35 -15.66 34.82
N GLN A 214 -16.89 -16.21 35.94
CA GLN A 214 -16.70 -17.66 36.07
C GLN A 214 -17.95 -18.34 36.61
N SER A 215 -18.28 -19.50 36.03
CA SER A 215 -19.30 -20.40 36.58
C SER A 215 -18.71 -21.18 37.76
N ARG A 216 -19.44 -21.22 38.88
CA ARG A 216 -19.11 -22.03 40.06
C ARG A 216 -20.34 -22.82 40.49
N THR A 217 -20.12 -23.96 41.13
CA THR A 217 -21.19 -24.86 41.59
C THR A 217 -21.77 -24.44 42.95
N ASN A 218 -21.02 -23.65 43.73
CA ASN A 218 -21.38 -23.19 45.07
C ASN A 218 -21.93 -21.75 45.10
N GLU A 219 -22.14 -21.12 43.94
CA GLU A 219 -22.69 -19.75 43.83
C GLU A 219 -23.88 -19.76 42.87
N ALA A 220 -24.91 -18.95 43.16
CA ALA A 220 -26.04 -18.77 42.25
C ALA A 220 -25.58 -18.12 40.94
N GLN A 221 -25.98 -18.70 39.80
CA GLN A 221 -25.54 -18.24 38.47
C GLN A 221 -26.40 -17.10 37.90
N THR A 222 -27.12 -16.35 38.74
CA THR A 222 -28.10 -15.33 38.35
C THR A 222 -27.54 -14.33 37.33
N ILE A 223 -26.31 -13.86 37.51
CA ILE A 223 -25.65 -12.96 36.56
C ILE A 223 -25.55 -13.58 35.17
N LEU A 224 -25.04 -14.82 35.06
CA LEU A 224 -24.80 -15.50 33.78
C LEU A 224 -26.10 -15.90 33.06
N HIS A 225 -27.21 -16.05 33.80
CA HIS A 225 -28.51 -16.44 33.24
C HIS A 225 -29.44 -15.25 32.96
N SER A 226 -29.01 -14.02 33.23
CA SER A 226 -29.85 -12.82 33.12
C SER A 226 -29.97 -12.22 31.70
N ARG A 227 -29.54 -12.96 30.66
CA ARG A 227 -29.75 -12.66 29.23
C ARG A 227 -29.31 -11.22 28.84
N ARG A 228 -30.25 -10.36 28.43
CA ARG A 228 -29.94 -8.97 28.05
C ARG A 228 -29.34 -8.15 29.19
N LEU A 229 -29.73 -8.44 30.44
CA LEU A 229 -29.19 -7.76 31.61
C LEU A 229 -27.72 -8.13 31.83
N PHE A 230 -27.34 -9.38 31.55
CA PHE A 230 -25.95 -9.83 31.56
C PHE A 230 -25.09 -9.07 30.54
N GLN A 231 -25.59 -8.91 29.30
CA GLN A 231 -24.90 -8.14 28.26
C GLN A 231 -24.65 -6.69 28.70
N GLN A 232 -25.66 -6.04 29.30
CA GLN A 232 -25.53 -4.67 29.81
C GLN A 232 -24.51 -4.61 30.97
N TRP A 233 -24.60 -5.52 31.94
CA TRP A 233 -23.68 -5.59 33.08
C TRP A 233 -22.21 -5.80 32.66
N ILE A 234 -21.95 -6.61 31.63
CA ILE A 234 -20.61 -6.81 31.07
C ILE A 234 -20.06 -5.52 30.46
N VAL A 235 -20.84 -4.86 29.61
CA VAL A 235 -20.40 -3.64 28.90
C VAL A 235 -20.10 -2.53 29.90
N ASP A 236 -20.98 -2.37 30.88
CA ASP A 236 -20.81 -1.42 31.97
C ASP A 236 -19.56 -1.72 32.80
N GLY A 237 -19.32 -3.00 33.12
CA GLY A 237 -18.10 -3.42 33.80
C GLY A 237 -16.80 -3.13 33.03
N TYR A 238 -16.80 -3.33 31.72
CA TYR A 238 -15.67 -2.91 30.89
C TYR A 238 -15.49 -1.39 30.89
N CYS A 239 -16.58 -0.63 30.78
CA CYS A 239 -16.51 0.83 30.83
C CYS A 239 -15.96 1.34 32.16
N MET A 240 -16.30 0.72 33.29
CA MET A 240 -15.68 1.03 34.59
C MET A 240 -14.16 0.77 34.56
N ILE A 241 -13.71 -0.36 34.00
CA ILE A 241 -12.27 -0.72 33.88
C ILE A 241 -11.52 0.27 32.99
N GLU A 242 -12.11 0.63 31.86
CA GLU A 242 -11.53 1.57 30.92
C GLU A 242 -11.50 2.99 31.49
N PHE A 243 -12.57 3.43 32.16
CA PHE A 243 -12.62 4.71 32.84
C PHE A 243 -11.54 4.81 33.91
N GLN A 244 -11.31 3.75 34.70
CA GLN A 244 -10.22 3.73 35.69
C GLN A 244 -8.85 3.95 35.03
N LYS A 245 -8.59 3.31 33.88
CA LYS A 245 -7.33 3.49 33.13
C LYS A 245 -7.20 4.89 32.56
N LEU A 246 -8.26 5.43 31.96
CA LEU A 246 -8.28 6.79 31.40
C LEU A 246 -8.16 7.84 32.49
N ASN A 247 -8.80 7.64 33.65
CA ASN A 247 -8.69 8.52 34.80
C ASN A 247 -7.29 8.48 35.40
N TYR A 248 -6.63 7.32 35.44
CA TYR A 248 -5.20 7.24 35.77
C TYR A 248 -4.38 8.12 34.83
N VAL A 249 -4.56 7.98 33.50
CA VAL A 249 -3.87 8.83 32.51
C VAL A 249 -4.16 10.31 32.75
N ARG A 250 -5.42 10.68 33.05
CA ARG A 250 -5.86 12.06 33.31
C ARG A 250 -5.26 12.65 34.60
N GLN A 251 -5.26 11.89 35.69
CA GLN A 251 -4.74 12.32 36.99
C GLN A 251 -3.22 12.35 37.03
N HIS A 252 -2.55 11.50 36.25
CA HIS A 252 -1.09 11.41 36.20
C HIS A 252 -0.51 12.21 35.01
N GLN A 253 -1.34 13.02 34.32
CA GLN A 253 -0.87 14.00 33.31
C GLN A 253 0.16 14.98 33.89
N GLN A 254 0.04 15.31 35.17
CA GLN A 254 0.95 16.21 35.90
C GLN A 254 2.34 15.58 36.16
N GLN A 255 2.49 14.28 35.93
CA GLN A 255 3.72 13.53 36.24
C GLN A 255 4.58 13.22 35.00
N LEU A 256 4.10 13.53 33.78
CA LEU A 256 4.73 13.07 32.54
C LEU A 256 4.91 14.24 31.58
N LYS A 257 5.87 15.10 31.91
CA LYS A 257 6.37 16.13 31.00
C LYS A 257 7.55 15.59 30.20
N VAL A 258 7.65 16.04 28.96
CA VAL A 258 8.75 15.69 28.06
C VAL A 258 9.22 16.92 27.28
N ASP A 259 10.54 17.05 27.16
CA ASP A 259 11.20 18.00 26.27
C ASP A 259 12.59 17.48 25.89
N LYS A 260 13.25 18.17 24.96
CA LYS A 260 14.61 17.84 24.51
C LYS A 260 15.64 18.31 25.54
N TYR A 261 16.67 17.51 25.76
CA TYR A 261 17.78 17.84 26.66
C TYR A 261 18.39 19.22 26.37
N ILE A 262 18.64 19.55 25.09
CA ILE A 262 19.18 20.86 24.69
C ILE A 262 18.32 22.05 25.13
N ASN A 263 16.99 21.91 25.12
CA ASN A 263 16.07 22.98 25.54
C ASN A 263 16.13 23.19 27.06
N LEU A 264 16.48 22.15 27.82
CA LEU A 264 16.65 22.23 29.26
C LEU A 264 18.02 22.82 29.63
N THR A 265 19.07 22.48 28.89
CA THR A 265 20.43 22.99 29.14
C THR A 265 20.68 24.40 28.61
N GLY A 266 20.05 24.79 27.49
CA GLY A 266 20.20 26.14 26.91
C GLY A 266 19.48 27.24 27.70
N SER A 267 18.64 26.85 28.66
CA SER A 267 17.84 27.77 29.47
C SER A 267 18.23 27.71 30.95
N ASN A 268 19.52 27.42 31.21
CA ASN A 268 20.14 27.23 32.53
C ASN A 268 20.50 28.53 33.27
N ASP A 269 20.01 29.70 32.83
CA ASP A 269 20.24 30.95 33.57
C ASP A 269 19.58 30.93 34.97
N HIS A 270 18.67 29.99 35.24
CA HIS A 270 18.02 29.79 36.55
C HIS A 270 17.88 28.30 36.93
N PRO A 271 18.84 27.71 37.69
CA PRO A 271 18.79 26.31 38.13
C PRO A 271 17.60 25.94 39.03
N GLU A 272 16.89 26.94 39.57
CA GLU A 272 15.71 26.78 40.45
C GLU A 272 14.37 26.65 39.69
N THR A 273 14.38 26.56 38.35
CA THR A 273 13.16 26.45 37.55
C THR A 273 12.38 25.17 37.89
N LEU A 274 11.14 25.31 38.36
CA LEU A 274 10.25 24.20 38.68
C LEU A 274 9.76 23.51 37.40
N GLY A 275 9.66 22.17 37.43
CA GLY A 275 9.25 21.36 36.29
C GLY A 275 7.90 21.73 35.70
N ARG A 276 6.99 22.34 36.48
CA ARG A 276 5.69 22.85 36.04
C ARG A 276 5.75 23.97 34.99
N ASP A 277 6.87 24.69 34.86
CA ASP A 277 7.01 25.86 34.00
C ASP A 277 7.60 25.55 32.61
N ARG A 278 8.01 24.30 32.33
CA ARG A 278 8.60 23.88 31.03
C ARG A 278 8.04 22.53 30.52
N GLY A 279 8.25 22.20 29.24
CA GLY A 279 7.91 20.89 28.64
C GLY A 279 6.45 20.70 28.17
N LYS A 280 6.21 19.69 27.32
CA LYS A 280 4.87 19.35 26.77
C LYS A 280 4.21 18.22 27.56
N ARG A 281 2.88 18.28 27.72
CA ARG A 281 2.05 17.24 28.37
C ARG A 281 1.69 16.12 27.39
N ILE A 282 1.63 14.86 27.87
CA ILE A 282 1.31 13.67 27.07
C ILE A 282 -0.17 13.29 27.23
N ILE A 283 -1.05 13.69 26.31
CA ILE A 283 -2.52 13.61 26.48
C ILE A 283 -3.04 12.14 26.46
N LEU A 284 -2.62 11.30 25.50
CA LEU A 284 -2.97 9.86 25.47
C LEU A 284 -1.83 9.01 24.87
N PRO A 285 -1.13 8.16 25.63
CA PRO A 285 0.07 7.49 25.15
C PRO A 285 -0.23 6.32 24.20
N SER A 286 0.76 5.95 23.38
CA SER A 286 0.62 4.83 22.42
C SER A 286 0.49 3.46 23.10
N ILE A 287 0.82 3.33 24.39
CA ILE A 287 0.58 2.11 25.19
C ILE A 287 -0.92 1.87 25.47
N PHE A 288 -1.77 2.88 25.28
CA PHE A 288 -3.21 2.73 25.48
C PHE A 288 -3.85 2.07 24.25
N VAL A 289 -4.22 0.79 24.38
CA VAL A 289 -4.82 -0.02 23.30
C VAL A 289 -6.06 0.67 22.74
N GLY A 290 -6.03 0.98 21.45
CA GLY A 290 -7.11 1.67 20.73
C GLY A 290 -6.94 3.19 20.60
N SER A 291 -5.90 3.79 21.20
CA SER A 291 -5.56 5.21 20.96
C SER A 291 -5.11 5.42 19.51
N GLN A 292 -5.17 6.66 19.01
CA GLN A 292 -4.69 6.97 17.66
C GLN A 292 -3.22 6.57 17.46
N ARG A 293 -2.36 6.95 18.41
CA ARG A 293 -0.93 6.62 18.38
C ARG A 293 -0.67 5.10 18.45
N TYR A 294 -1.52 4.34 19.15
CA TYR A 294 -1.44 2.87 19.17
C TYR A 294 -1.72 2.27 17.79
N MET A 295 -2.77 2.75 17.10
CA MET A 295 -3.12 2.29 15.76
C MET A 295 -2.03 2.64 14.73
N GLU A 296 -1.49 3.87 14.80
CA GLU A 296 -0.36 4.30 13.97
C GLU A 296 0.89 3.43 14.21
N GLN A 297 1.18 3.02 15.45
CA GLN A 297 2.29 2.10 15.73
C GLN A 297 2.08 0.72 15.09
N LEU A 298 0.87 0.15 15.20
CA LEU A 298 0.54 -1.13 14.57
C LEU A 298 0.71 -1.08 13.05
N TYR A 299 0.32 0.03 12.43
CA TYR A 299 0.56 0.29 11.01
C TYR A 299 2.04 0.20 10.67
N PHE A 300 2.88 1.01 11.32
CA PHE A 300 4.30 1.04 11.03
C PHE A 300 5.00 -0.29 11.34
N ASP A 301 4.54 -1.03 12.36
CA ASP A 301 5.06 -2.35 12.67
C ASP A 301 4.71 -3.36 11.57
N GLY A 302 3.50 -3.29 11.00
CA GLY A 302 3.13 -4.07 9.82
C GLY A 302 3.99 -3.74 8.60
N MET A 303 4.24 -2.46 8.34
CA MET A 303 5.14 -1.99 7.28
C MET A 303 6.56 -2.55 7.43
N ALA A 304 7.10 -2.55 8.64
CA ALA A 304 8.44 -3.07 8.89
C ALA A 304 8.54 -4.59 8.68
N ILE A 305 7.47 -5.34 8.98
CA ILE A 305 7.39 -6.76 8.64
C ILE A 305 7.36 -6.95 7.13
N CYS A 306 6.53 -6.19 6.41
CA CYS A 306 6.48 -6.28 4.94
C CYS A 306 7.81 -5.91 4.29
N GLY A 307 8.48 -4.86 4.76
CA GLY A 307 9.81 -4.49 4.27
C GLY A 307 10.90 -5.54 4.55
N HIS A 308 10.68 -6.43 5.53
CA HIS A 308 11.62 -7.50 5.88
C HIS A 308 11.31 -8.84 5.23
N LEU A 309 10.03 -9.21 5.12
CA LEU A 309 9.57 -10.53 4.62
C LEU A 309 8.99 -10.49 3.19
N GLY A 310 8.79 -9.30 2.62
CA GLY A 310 8.02 -9.09 1.39
C GLY A 310 6.53 -8.91 1.66
N PHE A 311 5.70 -8.95 0.61
CA PHE A 311 4.24 -8.89 0.76
C PHE A 311 3.68 -10.18 1.41
N PRO A 312 2.55 -10.09 2.14
CA PRO A 312 1.83 -11.28 2.60
C PRO A 312 1.36 -12.10 1.39
N ASP A 313 1.32 -13.42 1.52
CA ASP A 313 0.90 -14.30 0.46
C ASP A 313 -0.59 -14.67 0.57
N LEU A 314 -1.11 -14.76 1.80
CA LEU A 314 -2.51 -15.12 2.07
C LEU A 314 -3.18 -14.18 3.06
N PHE A 315 -4.46 -13.91 2.78
CA PHE A 315 -5.38 -13.19 3.63
C PHE A 315 -6.52 -14.11 4.04
N LEU A 316 -6.64 -14.36 5.34
CA LEU A 316 -7.71 -15.17 5.91
C LEU A 316 -8.63 -14.32 6.74
N THR A 317 -9.92 -14.63 6.69
CA THR A 317 -10.87 -14.13 7.67
C THR A 317 -11.62 -15.26 8.34
N MET A 318 -11.74 -15.23 9.66
CA MET A 318 -12.49 -16.22 10.42
C MET A 318 -13.55 -15.53 11.27
N THR A 319 -14.81 -15.90 11.07
CA THR A 319 -15.92 -15.44 11.92
C THR A 319 -16.25 -16.49 12.97
N CYS A 320 -16.64 -16.10 14.18
CA CYS A 320 -17.15 -17.05 15.17
C CYS A 320 -18.43 -17.74 14.65
N ASN A 321 -18.54 -19.06 14.82
CA ASN A 321 -19.77 -19.79 14.54
C ASN A 321 -20.53 -20.07 15.85
N PRO A 322 -21.71 -19.46 16.08
CA PRO A 322 -22.53 -19.75 17.26
C PRO A 322 -23.02 -21.21 17.36
N THR A 323 -23.03 -21.96 16.25
CA THR A 323 -23.48 -23.36 16.21
C THR A 323 -22.39 -24.38 16.55
N TRP A 324 -21.20 -23.92 16.96
CA TRP A 324 -20.15 -24.83 17.41
C TRP A 324 -20.61 -25.71 18.58
N PRO A 325 -20.30 -27.02 18.59
CA PRO A 325 -20.77 -27.94 19.62
C PRO A 325 -20.41 -27.50 21.05
N GLU A 326 -19.25 -26.86 21.23
CA GLU A 326 -18.81 -26.31 22.51
C GLU A 326 -19.76 -25.23 23.05
N ILE A 327 -20.29 -24.38 22.17
CA ILE A 327 -21.25 -23.32 22.51
C ILE A 327 -22.63 -23.94 22.74
N GLN A 328 -23.08 -24.77 21.79
CA GLN A 328 -24.40 -25.42 21.84
C GLN A 328 -24.58 -26.28 23.10
N ARG A 329 -23.56 -27.05 23.51
CA ARG A 329 -23.60 -27.81 24.76
C ARG A 329 -23.89 -26.94 25.98
N LYS A 330 -23.28 -25.75 26.06
CA LYS A 330 -23.50 -24.82 27.17
C LYS A 330 -24.88 -24.19 27.11
N ASP A 331 -25.34 -23.83 25.91
CA ASP A 331 -26.66 -23.24 25.68
C ASP A 331 -27.78 -24.21 26.06
N THR A 332 -27.70 -25.47 25.63
CA THR A 332 -28.68 -26.52 25.97
C THR A 332 -28.71 -26.79 27.47
N GLN A 333 -27.55 -26.89 28.14
CA GLN A 333 -27.49 -27.09 29.59
C GLN A 333 -28.07 -25.92 30.39
N SER A 334 -28.01 -24.70 29.84
CA SER A 334 -28.37 -23.48 30.56
C SER A 334 -29.73 -22.92 30.15
N ASN A 335 -30.42 -23.53 29.18
CA ASN A 335 -31.61 -22.98 28.52
C ASN A 335 -31.42 -21.52 28.05
N LEU A 336 -30.23 -21.25 27.49
CA LEU A 336 -29.83 -19.95 26.94
C LEU A 336 -29.63 -20.09 25.42
N THR A 337 -29.43 -18.96 24.76
CA THR A 337 -29.06 -18.91 23.35
C THR A 337 -27.67 -18.32 23.23
N PRO A 338 -26.92 -18.58 22.13
CA PRO A 338 -25.53 -18.11 22.02
C PRO A 338 -25.39 -16.60 22.27
N ASN A 339 -26.36 -15.82 21.79
CA ASN A 339 -26.39 -14.36 21.94
C ASN A 339 -26.44 -13.91 23.41
N ASN A 340 -26.97 -14.75 24.31
CA ASN A 340 -27.03 -14.49 25.74
C ASN A 340 -25.76 -14.93 26.48
N CYS A 341 -24.80 -15.58 25.81
CA CYS A 341 -23.56 -16.10 26.39
C CYS A 341 -22.30 -15.50 25.73
N PRO A 342 -22.14 -14.15 25.73
CA PRO A 342 -21.01 -13.48 25.08
C PRO A 342 -19.64 -13.89 25.64
N ASP A 343 -19.56 -14.28 26.92
CA ASP A 343 -18.33 -14.72 27.56
C ASP A 343 -17.85 -16.09 27.05
N ILE A 344 -18.80 -17.00 26.76
CA ILE A 344 -18.54 -18.32 26.17
C ILE A 344 -18.16 -18.17 24.69
N ILE A 345 -18.91 -17.38 23.92
CA ILE A 345 -18.58 -17.04 22.52
C ILE A 345 -17.12 -16.56 22.42
N THR A 346 -16.75 -15.61 23.27
CA THR A 346 -15.41 -15.00 23.30
C THR A 346 -14.33 -16.04 23.60
N ARG A 347 -14.53 -16.88 24.62
CA ARG A 347 -13.57 -17.92 25.01
C ARG A 347 -13.42 -19.01 23.94
N VAL A 348 -14.52 -19.53 23.43
CA VAL A 348 -14.50 -20.57 22.38
C VAL A 348 -13.85 -20.04 21.12
N PHE A 349 -14.18 -18.81 20.68
CA PHE A 349 -13.51 -18.20 19.54
C PHE A 349 -12.01 -18.05 19.76
N LYS A 350 -11.57 -17.61 20.96
CA LYS A 350 -10.14 -17.50 21.28
C LYS A 350 -9.43 -18.86 21.20
N ILE A 351 -10.07 -19.93 21.68
CA ILE A 351 -9.55 -21.31 21.59
C ILE A 351 -9.44 -21.73 20.12
N LYS A 352 -10.50 -21.54 19.31
CA LYS A 352 -10.50 -21.89 17.89
C LYS A 352 -9.49 -21.07 17.08
N LEU A 353 -9.33 -19.79 17.38
CA LEU A 353 -8.30 -18.95 16.78
C LEU A 353 -6.89 -19.42 17.13
N ASN A 354 -6.63 -19.77 18.39
CA ASN A 354 -5.34 -20.31 18.79
C ASN A 354 -5.04 -21.64 18.08
N GLN A 355 -6.05 -22.51 17.96
CA GLN A 355 -5.94 -23.74 17.19
C GLN A 355 -5.66 -23.44 15.71
N LEU A 356 -6.35 -22.48 15.09
CA LEU A 356 -6.13 -22.09 13.69
C LEU A 356 -4.70 -21.60 13.48
N MET A 357 -4.22 -20.70 14.34
CA MET A 357 -2.85 -20.22 14.26
C MET A 357 -1.81 -21.33 14.47
N ASN A 358 -2.11 -22.33 15.29
CA ASN A 358 -1.23 -23.48 15.50
C ASN A 358 -1.21 -24.40 14.27
N ASP A 359 -2.38 -24.71 13.71
CA ASP A 359 -2.52 -25.52 12.50
C ASP A 359 -1.87 -24.86 11.28
N LEU A 360 -2.00 -23.55 11.13
CA LEU A 360 -1.33 -22.80 10.07
C LEU A 360 0.19 -22.92 10.20
N LYS A 361 0.74 -22.73 11.41
CA LYS A 361 2.19 -22.75 11.64
C LYS A 361 2.82 -24.13 11.59
N HIS A 362 2.15 -25.13 12.14
CA HIS A 362 2.73 -26.45 12.40
C HIS A 362 2.06 -27.57 11.61
N GLY A 363 0.87 -27.35 11.08
CA GLY A 363 0.11 -28.34 10.30
C GLY A 363 0.49 -28.39 8.82
N ASN A 364 1.41 -27.53 8.36
CA ASN A 364 1.91 -27.47 6.98
C ASN A 364 0.81 -27.34 5.91
N ILE A 365 -0.32 -26.71 6.25
CA ILE A 365 -1.51 -26.61 5.39
C ILE A 365 -1.21 -25.80 4.12
N PHE A 366 -0.41 -24.74 4.25
CA PHE A 366 -0.01 -23.86 3.15
C PHE A 366 1.51 -23.91 2.89
N GLY A 367 2.21 -24.91 3.45
CA GLY A 367 3.67 -24.91 3.50
C GLY A 367 4.23 -24.23 4.76
N ASN A 368 5.52 -23.88 4.70
CA ASN A 368 6.25 -23.25 5.80
C ASN A 368 5.87 -21.76 5.94
N ILE A 369 5.38 -21.36 7.11
CA ILE A 369 5.00 -19.97 7.42
C ILE A 369 6.14 -19.27 8.17
N ILE A 370 6.66 -18.19 7.60
CA ILE A 370 7.76 -17.40 8.18
C ILE A 370 7.28 -16.17 8.95
N GLY A 371 6.02 -15.76 8.78
CA GLY A 371 5.44 -14.62 9.47
C GLY A 371 3.92 -14.60 9.43
N TYR A 372 3.31 -13.83 10.33
CA TYR A 372 1.88 -13.55 10.31
C TYR A 372 1.57 -12.24 11.02
N ILE A 373 0.45 -11.62 10.66
CA ILE A 373 -0.14 -10.48 11.36
C ILE A 373 -1.63 -10.76 11.49
N TYR A 374 -2.23 -10.57 12.67
CA TYR A 374 -3.69 -10.62 12.77
C TYR A 374 -4.25 -9.52 13.66
N THR A 375 -5.50 -9.14 13.37
CA THR A 375 -6.33 -8.22 14.15
C THR A 375 -7.71 -8.83 14.38
N ILE A 376 -8.22 -8.68 15.61
CA ILE A 376 -9.58 -9.07 16.00
C ILE A 376 -10.51 -7.86 15.93
N GLU A 377 -11.64 -8.06 15.25
CA GLU A 377 -12.72 -7.11 15.07
C GLU A 377 -14.02 -7.73 15.57
N TRP A 378 -14.97 -6.89 16.01
CA TRP A 378 -16.34 -7.26 16.26
C TRP A 378 -17.20 -6.58 15.19
N GLN A 379 -17.49 -7.32 14.12
CA GLN A 379 -18.32 -6.81 13.02
C GLN A 379 -19.67 -6.31 13.55
N LYS A 380 -20.39 -5.52 12.75
CA LYS A 380 -21.73 -4.90 12.97
C LYS A 380 -22.83 -5.78 13.63
N ARG A 381 -22.57 -7.08 13.88
CA ARG A 381 -23.47 -8.09 14.49
C ARG A 381 -22.93 -8.68 15.82
N GLY A 382 -21.83 -8.14 16.37
CA GLY A 382 -21.30 -8.46 17.70
C GLY A 382 -20.41 -9.70 17.82
N LEU A 383 -20.35 -10.58 16.80
CA LEU A 383 -19.48 -11.78 16.86
C LEU A 383 -18.00 -11.43 16.64
N PRO A 384 -17.08 -12.08 17.37
CA PRO A 384 -15.65 -11.97 17.09
C PRO A 384 -15.30 -12.42 15.67
N HIS A 385 -14.41 -11.68 15.03
CA HIS A 385 -13.95 -11.91 13.68
C HIS A 385 -12.44 -11.60 13.60
N ALA A 386 -11.66 -12.50 13.00
CA ALA A 386 -10.22 -12.32 12.85
C ALA A 386 -9.89 -12.00 11.38
N HIS A 387 -9.04 -11.01 11.17
CA HIS A 387 -8.34 -10.75 9.91
C HIS A 387 -6.90 -11.20 10.08
N ILE A 388 -6.42 -12.11 9.25
CA ILE A 388 -5.12 -12.76 9.38
C ILE A 388 -4.36 -12.65 8.06
N LEU A 389 -3.13 -12.19 8.12
CA LEU A 389 -2.18 -12.14 7.01
C LEU A 389 -1.07 -13.14 7.28
N ILE A 390 -0.69 -13.89 6.25
CA ILE A 390 0.32 -14.96 6.33
C ILE A 390 1.43 -14.67 5.33
N PHE A 391 2.67 -14.88 5.77
CA PHE A 391 3.89 -14.79 4.96
C PHE A 391 4.48 -16.20 4.84
N LEU A 392 4.49 -16.74 3.63
CA LEU A 392 5.01 -18.05 3.28
C LEU A 392 6.51 -17.98 2.98
N HIS A 393 7.21 -19.06 3.28
CA HIS A 393 8.61 -19.23 2.89
C HIS A 393 8.73 -19.21 1.35
N PRO A 394 9.80 -18.63 0.76
CA PRO A 394 9.98 -18.56 -0.69
C PRO A 394 9.82 -19.90 -1.43
N SER A 395 10.21 -21.02 -0.82
CA SER A 395 10.02 -22.38 -1.39
C SER A 395 8.56 -22.83 -1.50
N ASN A 396 7.64 -22.13 -0.84
CA ASN A 396 6.21 -22.43 -0.80
C ASN A 396 5.37 -21.31 -1.42
N LYS A 397 6.01 -20.29 -2.02
CA LYS A 397 5.30 -19.25 -2.76
C LYS A 397 4.80 -19.84 -4.07
N LEU A 398 3.50 -20.11 -4.12
CA LEU A 398 2.77 -20.73 -5.23
C LEU A 398 2.58 -19.71 -6.36
N PRO A 399 3.36 -19.75 -7.45
CA PRO A 399 3.45 -18.65 -8.41
C PRO A 399 2.53 -18.84 -9.62
N ASN A 400 1.82 -19.97 -9.74
CA ASN A 400 0.93 -20.24 -10.87
C ASN A 400 -0.53 -20.46 -10.42
N PRO A 401 -1.52 -20.22 -11.29
CA PRO A 401 -2.92 -20.32 -10.89
C PRO A 401 -3.38 -21.74 -10.57
N HIS A 402 -2.73 -22.76 -11.11
CA HIS A 402 -3.05 -24.15 -10.79
C HIS A 402 -2.77 -24.47 -9.33
N ASP A 403 -1.63 -24.00 -8.80
CA ASP A 403 -1.27 -24.14 -7.39
C ASP A 403 -2.27 -23.38 -6.47
N ILE A 404 -2.78 -22.23 -6.93
CA ILE A 404 -3.82 -21.48 -6.21
C ILE A 404 -5.11 -22.30 -6.13
N ASP A 405 -5.57 -22.90 -7.23
CA ASP A 405 -6.78 -23.72 -7.27
C ASP A 405 -6.66 -25.00 -6.41
N GLN A 406 -5.45 -25.55 -6.24
CA GLN A 406 -5.22 -26.67 -5.32
C GLN A 406 -5.44 -26.27 -3.85
N MET A 407 -5.12 -25.02 -3.50
CA MET A 407 -5.15 -24.53 -2.13
C MET A 407 -6.47 -23.83 -1.77
N ILE A 408 -7.06 -23.11 -2.72
CA ILE A 408 -8.22 -22.26 -2.55
C ILE A 408 -9.27 -22.63 -3.60
N SER A 409 -10.45 -23.03 -3.14
CA SER A 409 -11.61 -23.29 -3.98
C SER A 409 -12.62 -22.15 -3.85
N ALA A 410 -13.28 -21.82 -4.97
CA ALA A 410 -14.45 -20.96 -5.00
C ALA A 410 -15.65 -21.67 -5.66
N GLU A 411 -15.74 -22.99 -5.48
CA GLU A 411 -16.77 -23.84 -6.10
C GLU A 411 -17.64 -24.54 -5.04
N ILE A 412 -18.84 -24.90 -5.46
CA ILE A 412 -19.76 -25.77 -4.73
C ILE A 412 -19.24 -27.22 -4.86
N PRO A 413 -18.90 -27.88 -3.73
CA PRO A 413 -18.46 -29.27 -3.73
C PRO A 413 -19.51 -30.20 -4.30
N ASP A 414 -19.08 -31.38 -4.73
CA ASP A 414 -20.02 -32.39 -5.20
C ASP A 414 -20.84 -32.97 -4.03
N LYS A 415 -22.17 -32.98 -4.18
CA LYS A 415 -23.09 -33.38 -3.11
C LYS A 415 -23.02 -34.88 -2.80
N GLN A 416 -22.62 -35.73 -3.75
CA GLN A 416 -22.56 -37.17 -3.57
C GLN A 416 -21.21 -37.59 -2.99
N THR A 417 -20.12 -37.09 -3.56
CA THR A 417 -18.76 -37.49 -3.16
C THR A 417 -18.21 -36.69 -1.98
N GLN A 418 -18.68 -35.45 -1.78
CA GLN A 418 -18.20 -34.54 -0.74
C GLN A 418 -19.35 -33.93 0.08
N ALA A 419 -20.33 -34.75 0.47
CA ALA A 419 -21.56 -34.33 1.14
C ALA A 419 -21.33 -33.38 2.35
N GLN A 420 -20.34 -33.69 3.20
CA GLN A 420 -20.03 -32.87 4.37
C GLN A 420 -19.49 -31.49 3.98
N LEU A 421 -18.58 -31.42 3.00
CA LEU A 421 -18.04 -30.15 2.53
C LEU A 421 -19.12 -29.34 1.81
N PHE A 422 -19.97 -29.99 1.00
CA PHE A 422 -21.13 -29.38 0.35
C PHE A 422 -22.03 -28.68 1.36
N GLU A 423 -22.38 -29.35 2.47
CA GLU A 423 -23.22 -28.76 3.53
C GLU A 423 -22.56 -27.54 4.17
N ILE A 424 -21.26 -27.63 4.48
CA ILE A 424 -20.52 -26.53 5.14
C ILE A 424 -20.39 -25.33 4.19
N VAL A 425 -20.06 -25.55 2.91
CA VAL A 425 -19.97 -24.49 1.89
C VAL A 425 -21.33 -23.82 1.71
N SER A 426 -22.39 -24.62 1.58
CA SER A 426 -23.77 -24.14 1.47
C SER A 426 -24.16 -23.23 2.62
N ASN A 427 -23.80 -23.61 3.85
CA ASN A 427 -24.18 -22.88 5.04
C ASN A 427 -23.32 -21.63 5.27
N HIS A 428 -22.00 -21.73 5.07
CA HIS A 428 -21.03 -20.75 5.58
C HIS A 428 -20.27 -19.97 4.50
N MET A 429 -20.15 -20.48 3.28
CA MET A 429 -19.34 -19.86 2.23
C MET A 429 -20.17 -19.31 1.06
N MET A 430 -21.50 -19.36 1.11
CA MET A 430 -22.34 -18.71 0.09
C MET A 430 -22.61 -17.25 0.43
N HIS A 431 -22.28 -16.35 -0.50
CA HIS A 431 -22.79 -14.98 -0.47
C HIS A 431 -24.31 -14.99 -0.63
N GLY A 432 -25.03 -14.23 0.19
CA GLY A 432 -26.50 -14.19 0.11
C GLY A 432 -26.98 -13.61 -1.23
N PRO A 433 -28.24 -13.89 -1.63
CA PRO A 433 -28.80 -13.34 -2.86
C PRO A 433 -28.67 -11.81 -2.89
N CYS A 434 -28.17 -11.25 -3.99
CA CYS A 434 -28.02 -9.80 -4.19
C CYS A 434 -28.12 -9.46 -5.68
N GLY A 435 -27.96 -8.18 -6.03
CA GLY A 435 -28.09 -7.74 -7.42
C GLY A 435 -29.53 -7.86 -7.90
N PHE A 436 -29.72 -8.45 -9.08
CA PHE A 436 -31.06 -8.73 -9.62
C PHE A 436 -31.83 -9.73 -8.75
N ALA A 437 -31.14 -10.69 -8.14
CA ALA A 437 -31.77 -11.71 -7.29
C ALA A 437 -32.35 -11.11 -5.99
N ASN A 438 -31.75 -10.04 -5.46
CA ASN A 438 -32.33 -9.28 -4.34
C ASN A 438 -31.74 -7.87 -4.23
N LYS A 439 -32.49 -6.87 -4.73
CA LYS A 439 -32.08 -5.46 -4.70
C LYS A 439 -32.09 -4.83 -3.30
N LYS A 440 -32.78 -5.45 -2.33
CA LYS A 440 -32.91 -4.95 -0.95
C LYS A 440 -31.81 -5.49 -0.01
N SER A 441 -30.87 -6.28 -0.53
CA SER A 441 -29.76 -6.82 0.27
C SER A 441 -28.87 -5.70 0.82
N LEU A 442 -28.42 -5.85 2.07
CA LEU A 442 -27.56 -4.86 2.77
C LEU A 442 -26.23 -4.57 2.06
N CYS A 443 -25.81 -5.43 1.14
CA CYS A 443 -24.61 -5.25 0.32
C CYS A 443 -24.85 -4.41 -0.94
N MET A 444 -26.09 -3.99 -1.22
CA MET A 444 -26.42 -3.19 -2.40
C MET A 444 -26.21 -1.71 -2.10
N VAL A 445 -25.32 -1.06 -2.85
CA VAL A 445 -25.10 0.39 -2.81
C VAL A 445 -25.13 0.90 -4.25
N ASN A 446 -25.93 1.93 -4.53
CA ASN A 446 -26.13 2.48 -5.87
C ASN A 446 -26.51 1.41 -6.92
N GLY A 447 -27.35 0.43 -6.53
CA GLY A 447 -27.79 -0.64 -7.43
C GLY A 447 -26.76 -1.72 -7.75
N LYS A 448 -25.53 -1.66 -7.19
CA LYS A 448 -24.48 -2.68 -7.35
C LYS A 448 -24.11 -3.30 -6.01
N CYS A 449 -23.72 -4.58 -6.03
CA CYS A 449 -23.19 -5.22 -4.84
C CYS A 449 -21.80 -4.68 -4.53
N ILE A 450 -21.55 -4.21 -3.30
CA ILE A 450 -20.25 -3.70 -2.85
C ILE A 450 -19.11 -4.73 -2.92
N ARG A 451 -19.46 -6.03 -2.97
CA ARG A 451 -18.51 -7.15 -3.12
C ARG A 451 -18.50 -7.72 -4.54
N CYS A 452 -19.19 -7.05 -5.47
CA CYS A 452 -19.28 -7.40 -6.89
C CYS A 452 -19.79 -8.83 -7.15
N PHE A 453 -20.79 -9.27 -6.37
CA PHE A 453 -21.53 -10.50 -6.65
C PHE A 453 -22.76 -10.24 -7.54
N PRO A 454 -23.11 -11.17 -8.45
CA PRO A 454 -22.40 -12.41 -8.77
C PRO A 454 -21.06 -12.16 -9.48
N LYS A 455 -20.07 -13.02 -9.21
CA LYS A 455 -18.77 -13.03 -9.91
C LYS A 455 -18.91 -13.62 -11.33
N LYS A 456 -17.89 -13.48 -12.17
CA LYS A 456 -17.84 -14.13 -13.49
C LYS A 456 -17.46 -15.61 -13.35
N PHE A 457 -17.89 -16.45 -14.29
CA PHE A 457 -17.40 -17.83 -14.40
C PHE A 457 -16.01 -17.85 -15.03
N HIS A 458 -15.14 -18.71 -14.54
CA HIS A 458 -13.79 -18.95 -15.05
C HIS A 458 -13.40 -20.42 -14.83
N GLY A 459 -12.78 -21.05 -15.83
CA GLY A 459 -12.42 -22.48 -15.75
C GLY A 459 -11.30 -22.80 -14.76
N VAL A 460 -10.35 -21.87 -14.60
CA VAL A 460 -9.18 -21.94 -13.71
C VAL A 460 -8.98 -20.58 -13.05
N ALA A 461 -8.26 -20.54 -11.94
CA ALA A 461 -7.80 -19.29 -11.38
C ALA A 461 -6.95 -18.50 -12.39
N ILE A 462 -6.99 -17.18 -12.31
CA ILE A 462 -6.05 -16.27 -12.97
C ILE A 462 -5.71 -15.15 -11.99
N VAL A 463 -4.56 -14.50 -12.18
CA VAL A 463 -4.21 -13.27 -11.47
C VAL A 463 -4.41 -12.12 -12.45
N ASP A 464 -5.22 -11.13 -12.07
CA ASP A 464 -5.50 -9.96 -12.91
C ASP A 464 -4.32 -8.95 -12.91
N GLN A 465 -4.39 -7.90 -13.74
CA GLN A 465 -3.36 -6.85 -13.89
C GLN A 465 -3.09 -6.12 -12.57
N ASP A 466 -4.16 -5.92 -11.80
CA ASP A 466 -4.10 -5.31 -10.48
C ASP A 466 -3.57 -6.31 -9.45
N GLY A 467 -3.27 -7.54 -9.82
CA GLY A 467 -2.68 -8.54 -8.94
C GLY A 467 -3.63 -9.28 -8.03
N PHE A 468 -4.93 -9.14 -8.24
CA PHE A 468 -5.94 -9.87 -7.50
C PHE A 468 -6.22 -11.23 -8.15
N PRO A 469 -6.41 -12.28 -7.35
CA PRO A 469 -6.78 -13.58 -7.86
C PRO A 469 -8.27 -13.58 -8.25
N VAL A 470 -8.56 -13.93 -9.50
CA VAL A 470 -9.87 -14.35 -9.96
C VAL A 470 -9.92 -15.87 -9.89
N TYR A 471 -10.55 -16.40 -8.84
CA TYR A 471 -10.63 -17.85 -8.60
C TYR A 471 -11.44 -18.59 -9.66
N GLY A 472 -11.05 -19.84 -9.92
CA GLY A 472 -11.80 -20.78 -10.73
C GLY A 472 -13.23 -20.95 -10.20
N ARG A 473 -14.20 -20.74 -11.09
CA ARG A 473 -15.65 -20.87 -10.88
C ARG A 473 -16.22 -21.52 -12.13
N ARG A 474 -16.23 -22.85 -12.19
CA ARG A 474 -16.79 -23.57 -13.34
C ARG A 474 -18.30 -23.39 -13.41
N ASN A 475 -18.83 -23.36 -14.63
CA ASN A 475 -20.27 -23.43 -14.86
C ASN A 475 -20.67 -24.90 -15.02
N ASP A 476 -20.67 -25.64 -13.91
CA ASP A 476 -20.92 -27.09 -13.87
C ASP A 476 -22.37 -27.45 -13.48
N GLY A 477 -23.26 -26.45 -13.44
CA GLY A 477 -24.68 -26.62 -13.10
C GLY A 477 -24.97 -26.87 -11.62
N ARG A 478 -23.96 -26.88 -10.73
CA ARG A 478 -24.18 -27.07 -9.29
C ARG A 478 -24.79 -25.82 -8.66
N THR A 479 -25.81 -26.01 -7.84
CA THR A 479 -26.52 -24.93 -7.15
C THR A 479 -26.82 -25.26 -5.68
N VAL A 480 -27.03 -24.20 -4.88
CA VAL A 480 -27.46 -24.26 -3.49
C VAL A 480 -28.66 -23.32 -3.30
N MET A 481 -29.68 -23.79 -2.57
CA MET A 481 -30.84 -22.97 -2.21
C MET A 481 -30.55 -22.06 -1.00
N LYS A 482 -30.69 -20.74 -1.18
CA LYS A 482 -30.58 -19.73 -0.11
C LYS A 482 -31.73 -18.75 -0.17
N ASN A 483 -32.53 -18.67 0.90
CA ASN A 483 -33.71 -17.79 1.00
C ASN A 483 -34.69 -17.94 -0.19
N GLY A 484 -34.90 -19.16 -0.68
CA GLY A 484 -35.80 -19.44 -1.81
C GLY A 484 -35.20 -19.14 -3.20
N ILE A 485 -33.90 -18.84 -3.30
CA ILE A 485 -33.21 -18.54 -4.55
C ILE A 485 -32.07 -19.54 -4.75
N GLU A 486 -31.97 -20.10 -5.96
CA GLU A 486 -30.83 -20.93 -6.37
C GLU A 486 -29.61 -20.07 -6.67
N LEU A 487 -28.49 -20.40 -6.02
CA LEU A 487 -27.21 -19.73 -6.20
C LEU A 487 -26.18 -20.75 -6.71
N ASP A 488 -25.43 -20.36 -7.74
CA ASP A 488 -24.38 -21.17 -8.35
C ASP A 488 -22.97 -20.75 -7.86
N ASN A 489 -21.93 -21.30 -8.51
CA ASN A 489 -20.52 -21.03 -8.20
C ASN A 489 -20.16 -19.53 -8.24
N ARG A 490 -20.94 -18.64 -8.85
CA ARG A 490 -20.67 -17.19 -8.86
C ARG A 490 -20.87 -16.52 -7.50
N PHE A 491 -21.53 -17.20 -6.56
CA PHE A 491 -21.83 -16.70 -5.22
C PHE A 491 -20.93 -17.27 -4.12
N VAL A 492 -20.03 -18.21 -4.44
CA VAL A 492 -19.15 -18.84 -3.45
C VAL A 492 -18.05 -17.86 -3.00
N VAL A 493 -17.84 -17.75 -1.71
CA VAL A 493 -16.72 -17.03 -1.10
C VAL A 493 -15.52 -17.99 -1.05
N PRO A 494 -14.31 -17.59 -1.50
CA PRO A 494 -13.14 -18.46 -1.56
C PRO A 494 -12.77 -19.11 -0.22
N TYR A 495 -12.40 -20.40 -0.22
CA TYR A 495 -12.09 -21.15 0.99
C TYR A 495 -11.03 -22.22 0.75
N ASN A 496 -10.37 -22.67 1.83
CA ASN A 496 -9.57 -23.89 1.81
C ASN A 496 -10.42 -25.08 2.35
N PRO A 497 -10.60 -26.17 1.58
CA PRO A 497 -11.45 -27.30 1.97
C PRO A 497 -11.08 -27.95 3.32
N GLN A 498 -9.77 -28.14 3.59
CA GLN A 498 -9.28 -28.80 4.80
C GLN A 498 -9.57 -27.96 6.06
N LEU A 499 -9.26 -26.66 6.01
CA LEU A 499 -9.58 -25.74 7.10
C LEU A 499 -11.09 -25.66 7.34
N LEU A 500 -11.88 -25.60 6.27
CA LEU A 500 -13.33 -25.46 6.36
C LEU A 500 -13.98 -26.70 7.01
N LEU A 501 -13.53 -27.91 6.67
CA LEU A 501 -13.98 -29.16 7.30
C LEU A 501 -13.68 -29.21 8.80
N LYS A 502 -12.52 -28.70 9.23
CA LYS A 502 -12.10 -28.68 10.63
C LYS A 502 -12.86 -27.64 11.46
N TYR A 503 -12.97 -26.41 10.95
CA TYR A 503 -13.50 -25.28 11.71
C TYR A 503 -15.01 -25.06 11.57
N LYS A 504 -15.64 -25.55 10.50
CA LYS A 504 -17.09 -25.46 10.28
C LYS A 504 -17.64 -24.05 10.56
N THR A 505 -17.04 -23.04 9.94
CA THR A 505 -17.41 -21.63 10.09
C THR A 505 -17.18 -20.87 8.80
N HIS A 506 -17.64 -19.62 8.72
CA HIS A 506 -17.25 -18.73 7.63
C HIS A 506 -15.75 -18.40 7.75
N LEU A 507 -14.94 -19.10 6.96
CA LEU A 507 -13.49 -18.99 6.89
C LEU A 507 -13.08 -18.69 5.43
N ASN A 508 -12.91 -17.41 5.14
CA ASN A 508 -12.46 -16.95 3.81
C ASN A 508 -10.94 -17.11 3.72
N VAL A 509 -10.44 -17.59 2.58
CA VAL A 509 -9.00 -17.63 2.28
C VAL A 509 -8.80 -16.99 0.92
N GLU A 510 -8.02 -15.92 0.88
CA GLU A 510 -7.67 -15.23 -0.34
C GLU A 510 -6.15 -15.19 -0.53
N TRP A 511 -5.69 -15.29 -1.76
CA TRP A 511 -4.30 -15.03 -2.17
C TRP A 511 -4.11 -13.52 -2.37
N CYS A 512 -3.01 -12.95 -1.83
CA CYS A 512 -2.84 -11.48 -1.74
C CYS A 512 -1.40 -10.97 -1.93
N ASN A 513 -0.61 -11.63 -2.78
CA ASN A 513 0.83 -11.42 -2.94
C ASN A 513 1.21 -10.32 -3.96
N GLN A 514 0.62 -9.11 -3.91
CA GLN A 514 0.97 -8.01 -4.83
C GLN A 514 0.92 -6.60 -4.21
N SER A 515 1.61 -5.65 -4.83
CA SER A 515 1.76 -4.25 -4.38
C SER A 515 0.42 -3.53 -4.17
N THR A 516 -0.58 -3.78 -5.01
CA THR A 516 -1.95 -3.23 -4.89
C THR A 516 -2.67 -3.67 -3.60
N SER A 517 -2.26 -4.81 -2.99
CA SER A 517 -2.80 -5.33 -1.74
C SER A 517 -2.38 -4.52 -0.51
N ILE A 518 -1.49 -3.53 -0.67
CA ILE A 518 -1.17 -2.47 0.31
C ILE A 518 -2.45 -1.86 0.88
N LYS A 519 -3.39 -1.43 0.02
CA LYS A 519 -4.68 -0.85 0.47
C LYS A 519 -5.46 -1.83 1.37
N TYR A 520 -5.39 -3.13 1.10
CA TYR A 520 -6.05 -4.18 1.87
C TYR A 520 -5.36 -4.46 3.22
N LEU A 521 -4.04 -4.60 3.23
CA LEU A 521 -3.20 -4.72 4.43
C LEU A 521 -3.51 -3.61 5.45
N PHE A 522 -3.56 -2.36 4.99
CA PHE A 522 -3.69 -1.20 5.88
C PHE A 522 -5.11 -0.92 6.31
N LYS A 523 -6.11 -1.25 5.49
CA LYS A 523 -7.52 -1.15 5.89
C LYS A 523 -7.84 -2.03 7.09
N TYR A 524 -7.29 -3.25 7.17
CA TYR A 524 -7.67 -4.23 8.20
C TYR A 524 -6.72 -4.25 9.42
N ILE A 525 -5.44 -3.92 9.26
CA ILE A 525 -4.54 -3.71 10.43
C ILE A 525 -4.96 -2.45 11.20
N ASN A 526 -5.41 -1.38 10.50
CA ASN A 526 -5.79 -0.10 11.11
C ASN A 526 -7.28 0.04 11.40
N LYS A 527 -8.06 -1.03 11.24
CA LYS A 527 -9.48 -1.01 11.58
C LYS A 527 -9.62 -0.96 13.11
N GLY A 528 -9.53 0.25 13.65
CA GLY A 528 -9.87 0.52 15.04
C GLY A 528 -11.35 0.19 15.30
N SER A 529 -11.80 0.36 16.55
CA SER A 529 -13.22 0.33 16.87
C SER A 529 -13.99 1.24 15.90
N ASP A 530 -15.22 0.87 15.50
CA ASP A 530 -16.08 1.76 14.72
C ASP A 530 -16.09 3.16 15.39
N ARG A 531 -15.85 4.23 14.62
CA ARG A 531 -15.84 5.60 15.13
C ARG A 531 -16.84 6.51 14.40
N ILE A 532 -17.43 7.47 15.12
CA ILE A 532 -18.18 8.57 14.52
C ILE A 532 -17.21 9.64 14.02
N THR A 533 -17.38 10.09 12.78
CA THR A 533 -16.65 11.24 12.23
C THR A 533 -17.13 12.52 12.92
N THR A 534 -16.26 13.18 13.69
CA THR A 534 -16.57 14.45 14.39
C THR A 534 -15.65 15.56 13.89
N SER A 535 -16.15 16.79 13.83
CA SER A 535 -15.39 17.98 13.40
C SER A 535 -14.36 18.40 14.47
N LEU A 536 -13.14 18.68 14.02
CA LEU A 536 -11.98 19.09 14.81
C LEU A 536 -12.25 20.40 15.56
N GLY A 537 -12.40 20.34 16.88
CA GLY A 537 -12.55 21.54 17.71
C GLY A 537 -12.17 21.43 19.19
N ASN A 538 -11.77 20.26 19.72
CA ASN A 538 -11.46 20.09 21.14
C ASN A 538 -10.06 19.48 21.37
N GLN A 539 -9.26 20.06 22.28
CA GLN A 539 -7.90 19.62 22.63
C GLN A 539 -7.86 18.40 23.60
N ASP A 540 -9.00 17.86 24.05
CA ASP A 540 -9.05 16.70 24.96
C ASP A 540 -9.15 15.37 24.19
N GLU A 541 -7.99 14.76 23.90
CA GLU A 541 -7.90 13.46 23.21
C GLU A 541 -8.61 12.32 23.97
N ILE A 542 -8.69 12.39 25.30
CA ILE A 542 -9.39 11.37 26.12
C ILE A 542 -10.89 11.45 25.87
N LYS A 543 -11.44 12.67 25.85
CA LYS A 543 -12.85 12.90 25.56
C LYS A 543 -13.21 12.48 24.13
N GLN A 544 -12.37 12.84 23.15
CA GLN A 544 -12.58 12.39 21.76
C GLN A 544 -12.59 10.86 21.63
N TYR A 545 -11.67 10.16 22.30
CA TYR A 545 -11.63 8.69 22.30
C TYR A 545 -12.90 8.08 22.91
N LEU A 546 -13.39 8.62 24.03
CA LEU A 546 -14.63 8.19 24.69
C LEU A 546 -15.86 8.45 23.81
N ASP A 547 -15.96 9.65 23.24
CA ASP A 547 -17.12 10.12 22.49
C ASP A 547 -17.25 9.46 21.14
N CYS A 548 -16.17 8.93 20.56
CA CYS A 548 -16.22 8.34 19.22
C CYS A 548 -16.39 6.81 19.20
N ARG A 549 -16.23 6.09 20.31
CA ARG A 549 -16.16 4.61 20.28
C ARG A 549 -17.52 3.93 20.45
N TYR A 550 -17.59 2.69 19.95
CA TYR A 550 -18.63 1.71 20.30
C TYR A 550 -18.07 0.57 21.14
N VAL A 551 -18.91 -0.02 22.00
CA VAL A 551 -18.57 -1.23 22.78
C VAL A 551 -19.69 -2.25 22.67
N SER A 552 -19.34 -3.50 22.35
CA SER A 552 -20.26 -4.66 22.33
C SER A 552 -19.96 -5.68 23.44
N PRO A 553 -20.88 -6.60 23.81
CA PRO A 553 -20.67 -7.51 24.94
C PRO A 553 -19.53 -8.52 24.71
N PRO A 554 -19.38 -9.15 23.53
CA PRO A 554 -18.22 -10.01 23.27
C PRO A 554 -16.88 -9.24 23.23
N GLU A 555 -16.88 -8.00 22.75
CA GLU A 555 -15.70 -7.13 22.80
C GLU A 555 -15.32 -6.80 24.26
N ALA A 556 -16.30 -6.40 25.07
CA ALA A 556 -16.11 -6.15 26.49
C ALA A 556 -15.57 -7.40 27.22
N CYS A 557 -16.12 -8.59 26.95
CA CYS A 557 -15.59 -9.85 27.46
C CYS A 557 -14.12 -10.06 27.06
N TRP A 558 -13.79 -9.87 25.78
CA TRP A 558 -12.43 -10.02 25.26
C TRP A 558 -11.43 -9.11 26.00
N LYS A 559 -11.83 -7.86 26.23
CA LYS A 559 -11.02 -6.86 26.94
C LYS A 559 -10.91 -7.14 28.44
N ILE A 560 -11.99 -7.61 29.08
CA ILE A 560 -12.01 -8.02 30.49
C ILE A 560 -11.05 -9.19 30.70
N PHE A 561 -11.11 -10.23 29.87
CA PHE A 561 -10.19 -11.37 29.91
C PHE A 561 -8.76 -11.04 29.48
N ALA A 562 -8.50 -9.80 29.04
CA ALA A 562 -7.20 -9.34 28.55
C ALA A 562 -6.64 -10.16 27.39
N PHE A 563 -7.51 -10.67 26.51
CA PHE A 563 -7.08 -11.37 25.32
C PHE A 563 -6.43 -10.38 24.33
N PRO A 564 -5.28 -10.73 23.70
CA PRO A 564 -4.65 -9.86 22.70
C PRO A 564 -5.56 -9.67 21.48
N MET A 565 -5.81 -8.41 21.09
CA MET A 565 -6.55 -8.10 19.86
C MET A 565 -5.68 -8.16 18.61
N HIS A 566 -4.38 -7.95 18.77
CA HIS A 566 -3.42 -7.96 17.68
C HIS A 566 -2.30 -8.93 18.04
N ALA A 567 -1.77 -9.63 17.05
CA ALA A 567 -0.50 -10.32 17.18
C ALA A 567 0.26 -10.28 15.87
N ARG A 568 1.57 -10.41 15.98
CA ARG A 568 2.49 -10.39 14.85
C ARG A 568 3.67 -11.30 15.11
N SER A 569 4.22 -11.84 14.04
CA SER A 569 5.50 -12.53 14.03
C SER A 569 6.17 -12.27 12.68
N PRO A 570 7.47 -11.91 12.67
CA PRO A 570 8.38 -11.75 13.81
C PRO A 570 8.03 -10.54 14.70
N ALA A 571 8.67 -10.47 15.86
CA ALA A 571 8.52 -9.31 16.76
C ALA A 571 9.13 -8.07 16.11
N VAL A 572 8.51 -6.91 16.33
CA VAL A 572 9.01 -5.61 15.86
C VAL A 572 9.27 -4.73 17.08
N GLU A 573 10.49 -4.23 17.21
CA GLU A 573 10.91 -3.31 18.25
C GLU A 573 11.10 -1.91 17.65
N GLN A 574 10.52 -0.91 18.31
CA GLN A 574 10.65 0.48 17.91
C GLN A 574 11.97 1.07 18.43
N LEU A 575 12.80 1.57 17.52
CA LEU A 575 14.09 2.16 17.81
C LEU A 575 14.02 3.69 17.72
N TYR A 576 14.18 4.32 18.88
CA TYR A 576 14.27 5.77 19.00
C TYR A 576 15.69 6.24 18.69
N PHE A 577 15.78 7.41 18.07
CA PHE A 577 17.01 8.13 17.80
C PHE A 577 16.75 9.63 17.92
N HIS A 578 17.82 10.40 18.06
CA HIS A 578 17.77 11.84 18.27
C HIS A 578 19.05 12.47 17.75
N LEU A 579 18.99 13.75 17.41
CA LEU A 579 20.18 14.56 17.15
C LEU A 579 21.05 14.66 18.42
N GLU A 580 22.30 15.03 18.23
CA GLU A 580 23.25 15.17 19.33
C GLU A 580 22.72 16.13 20.41
N ASN A 581 22.76 15.69 21.67
CA ASN A 581 22.20 16.41 22.83
C ASN A 581 20.69 16.72 22.76
N GLN A 582 19.92 16.07 21.87
CA GLN A 582 18.46 16.25 21.75
C GLN A 582 17.64 15.06 22.25
N GLN A 583 18.21 14.20 23.09
CA GLN A 583 17.47 13.11 23.74
C GLN A 583 16.30 13.64 24.59
N HIS A 584 15.21 12.90 24.62
CA HIS A 584 14.05 13.24 25.43
C HIS A 584 14.35 13.02 26.91
N VAL A 585 14.03 14.02 27.73
CA VAL A 585 14.13 13.96 29.19
C VAL A 585 12.71 13.96 29.75
N TYR A 586 12.45 13.09 30.72
CA TYR A 586 11.15 12.98 31.39
C TYR A 586 11.28 13.40 32.85
N TRP A 587 10.35 14.20 33.33
CA TRP A 587 10.29 14.67 34.72
C TRP A 587 8.85 14.95 35.15
N THR A 588 8.67 15.11 36.46
CA THR A 588 7.39 15.45 37.11
C THR A 588 7.35 16.94 37.49
N ASP A 589 6.16 17.52 37.66
CA ASP A 589 6.00 18.96 37.94
C ASP A 589 6.75 19.47 39.18
N ASP A 590 6.97 18.59 40.17
CA ASP A 590 7.65 18.82 41.44
C ASP A 590 9.18 18.67 41.40
N GLN A 591 9.73 18.12 40.32
CA GLN A 591 11.18 17.96 40.17
C GLN A 591 11.85 19.26 39.71
N GLN A 592 12.96 19.62 40.36
CA GLN A 592 13.82 20.71 39.89
C GLN A 592 14.59 20.26 38.65
N ILE A 593 14.59 21.09 37.60
CA ILE A 593 15.22 20.74 36.32
C ILE A 593 16.74 20.52 36.49
N GLY A 594 17.39 21.28 37.39
CA GLY A 594 18.81 21.08 37.72
C GLY A 594 19.14 19.69 38.26
N GLU A 595 18.32 19.17 39.19
CA GLU A 595 18.47 17.80 39.74
C GLU A 595 18.14 16.71 38.74
N VAL A 596 17.22 16.99 37.82
CA VAL A 596 16.95 16.07 36.70
C VAL A 596 18.22 15.99 35.86
N LEU A 597 18.73 17.10 35.35
CA LEU A 597 19.89 17.17 34.45
C LEU A 597 21.20 16.62 35.03
N SER A 598 21.37 16.60 36.36
CA SER A 598 22.56 16.05 37.03
C SER A 598 22.63 14.51 36.99
N LYS A 599 21.53 13.82 36.64
CA LYS A 599 21.51 12.36 36.50
C LYS A 599 22.36 11.93 35.31
N ILE A 600 23.46 11.21 35.59
CA ILE A 600 24.39 10.64 34.59
C ILE A 600 23.63 9.86 33.49
N THR A 601 22.57 9.15 33.88
CA THR A 601 21.74 8.32 33.00
C THR A 601 20.94 9.09 31.93
N ILE A 602 20.88 10.42 31.99
CA ILE A 602 20.14 11.23 31.01
C ILE A 602 20.85 11.28 29.66
N LYS A 603 22.18 11.17 29.63
CA LYS A 603 22.95 11.11 28.39
C LYS A 603 22.94 9.72 27.75
N GLU A 604 22.44 8.72 28.48
CA GLU A 604 22.45 7.31 28.07
C GLU A 604 21.09 6.89 27.50
N SER A 605 21.01 6.90 26.17
CA SER A 605 19.87 6.43 25.38
C SER A 605 20.19 5.10 24.70
N MET A 606 19.17 4.37 24.26
CA MET A 606 19.37 3.15 23.48
C MET A 606 20.20 3.40 22.20
N PHE A 607 20.06 4.58 21.61
CA PHE A 607 20.78 5.00 20.41
C PHE A 607 22.26 5.29 20.68
N THR A 608 22.57 6.03 21.75
CA THR A 608 23.96 6.28 22.16
C THR A 608 24.66 5.02 22.65
N ALA A 609 23.92 4.11 23.30
CA ALA A 609 24.42 2.80 23.68
C ALA A 609 24.81 1.93 22.47
N TRP A 610 24.17 2.08 21.30
CA TRP A 610 24.56 1.38 20.07
C TRP A 610 25.93 1.85 19.58
N MET A 611 26.15 3.17 19.51
CA MET A 611 27.44 3.76 19.15
C MET A 611 28.54 3.33 20.14
N HIS A 612 28.25 3.32 21.44
CA HIS A 612 29.17 2.81 22.45
C HIS A 612 29.46 1.31 22.27
N SER A 613 28.43 0.50 21.99
CA SER A 613 28.58 -0.93 21.71
C SER A 613 29.50 -1.20 20.52
N ASN A 614 29.44 -0.38 19.46
CA ASN A 614 30.34 -0.51 18.31
C ASN A 614 31.81 -0.17 18.63
N LYS A 615 32.09 0.64 19.67
CA LYS A 615 33.46 0.87 20.15
C LYS A 615 34.06 -0.41 20.73
N ILE A 616 33.27 -1.14 21.52
CA ILE A 616 33.72 -2.31 22.29
C ILE A 616 33.52 -3.65 21.57
N CYS A 617 32.59 -3.75 20.61
CA CYS A 617 32.22 -5.00 19.96
C CYS A 617 32.34 -4.88 18.43
N SER A 618 33.33 -5.58 17.85
CA SER A 618 33.54 -5.62 16.40
C SER A 618 32.42 -6.35 15.66
N TYR A 619 31.81 -7.37 16.24
CA TYR A 619 30.75 -8.18 15.63
C TYR A 619 29.50 -7.38 15.25
N GLY A 620 29.27 -6.23 15.89
CA GLY A 620 28.17 -5.33 15.58
C GLY A 620 28.44 -4.35 14.43
N ARG A 621 29.69 -4.20 14.00
CA ARG A 621 30.09 -3.11 13.10
C ARG A 621 29.58 -3.24 11.66
N ASP A 622 29.19 -4.44 11.25
CA ASP A 622 28.60 -4.68 9.92
C ASP A 622 27.08 -4.41 9.86
N LEU A 623 26.47 -4.06 10.99
CA LEU A 623 25.05 -3.84 11.13
C LEU A 623 24.72 -2.35 11.23
N THR A 624 23.64 -1.95 10.56
CA THR A 624 23.02 -0.64 10.79
C THR A 624 22.29 -0.61 12.14
N TYR A 625 21.90 0.57 12.62
CA TYR A 625 21.21 0.68 13.91
C TYR A 625 19.93 -0.17 13.97
N HIS A 626 19.16 -0.21 12.88
CA HIS A 626 17.92 -1.00 12.84
C HIS A 626 18.16 -2.51 12.67
N GLN A 627 19.24 -2.90 12.00
CA GLN A 627 19.66 -4.30 11.90
C GLN A 627 20.29 -4.81 13.21
N TYR A 628 20.79 -3.93 14.06
CA TYR A 628 21.52 -4.29 15.28
C TYR A 628 20.71 -5.22 16.19
N ILE A 629 19.40 -4.99 16.33
CA ILE A 629 18.55 -5.77 17.22
C ILE A 629 18.29 -7.22 16.75
N SER A 630 18.56 -7.51 15.48
CA SER A 630 18.52 -8.88 14.97
C SER A 630 19.57 -9.77 15.64
N ARG A 631 20.71 -9.18 16.05
CA ARG A 631 21.83 -9.89 16.70
C ARG A 631 22.09 -9.49 18.14
N PHE A 632 21.50 -8.39 18.62
CA PHE A 632 21.68 -7.88 19.98
C PHE A 632 20.33 -7.61 20.67
N VAL A 633 20.32 -7.65 22.01
CA VAL A 633 19.18 -7.27 22.85
C VAL A 633 19.59 -6.11 23.74
N TYR A 634 18.77 -5.06 23.76
CA TYR A 634 19.00 -3.93 24.66
C TYR A 634 18.51 -4.27 26.06
N VAL A 635 19.42 -4.25 27.04
CA VAL A 635 19.12 -4.52 28.44
C VAL A 635 18.83 -3.20 29.15
N ALA A 636 17.56 -2.78 29.16
CA ALA A 636 17.14 -1.46 29.66
C ALA A 636 17.65 -1.12 31.08
N ARG A 637 17.69 -2.11 31.99
CA ARG A 637 18.23 -1.92 33.35
C ARG A 637 19.72 -1.60 33.40
N LYS A 638 20.49 -2.17 32.45
CA LYS A 638 21.94 -1.97 32.34
C LYS A 638 22.32 -0.92 31.28
N ARG A 639 21.33 -0.38 30.55
CA ARG A 639 21.49 0.59 29.46
C ARG A 639 22.55 0.20 28.41
N CYS A 640 22.67 -1.09 28.11
CA CYS A 640 23.66 -1.61 27.17
C CYS A 640 23.06 -2.66 26.23
N TRP A 641 23.74 -2.86 25.10
CA TRP A 641 23.43 -3.93 24.16
C TRP A 641 24.21 -5.19 24.52
N GLN A 642 23.57 -6.34 24.42
CA GLN A 642 24.20 -7.64 24.64
C GLN A 642 23.91 -8.58 23.47
N PRO A 643 24.83 -9.49 23.08
CA PRO A 643 24.57 -10.47 22.04
C PRO A 643 23.30 -11.28 22.34
N ARG A 644 22.45 -11.40 21.32
CA ARG A 644 21.19 -12.13 21.39
C ARG A 644 21.46 -13.63 21.43
N LYS A 645 20.81 -14.33 22.37
CA LYS A 645 20.90 -15.79 22.50
C LYS A 645 19.81 -16.53 21.73
N GLN A 646 18.60 -15.97 21.62
CA GLN A 646 17.43 -16.61 21.00
C GLN A 646 16.45 -15.58 20.37
N GLY A 647 15.63 -16.06 19.44
CA GLY A 647 14.56 -15.32 18.77
C GLY A 647 15.01 -14.44 17.59
N ASN A 648 14.06 -14.01 16.76
CA ASN A 648 14.27 -13.03 15.69
C ASN A 648 13.41 -11.78 15.96
N THR A 649 13.98 -10.59 15.78
CA THR A 649 13.31 -9.31 16.03
C THR A 649 13.71 -8.31 14.97
N ILE A 650 12.73 -7.66 14.36
CA ILE A 650 12.93 -6.58 13.39
C ILE A 650 13.06 -5.27 14.16
N GLY A 651 14.13 -4.51 13.90
CA GLY A 651 14.25 -3.15 14.40
C GLY A 651 13.59 -2.17 13.44
N ARG A 652 12.73 -1.29 13.98
CA ARG A 652 12.05 -0.25 13.20
C ARG A 652 12.43 1.13 13.73
N LEU A 653 13.04 1.95 12.88
CA LEU A 653 13.27 3.37 13.18
C LEU A 653 11.93 4.10 13.32
N ILE A 654 11.82 5.03 14.27
CA ILE A 654 10.63 5.87 14.40
C ILE A 654 10.37 6.65 13.10
N TRP A 655 9.10 6.84 12.75
CA TRP A 655 8.72 7.69 11.62
C TRP A 655 9.07 9.14 11.94
N VAL A 656 9.65 9.83 10.97
CA VAL A 656 10.04 11.24 11.06
C VAL A 656 9.60 11.90 9.75
N PRO A 657 8.79 12.98 9.77
CA PRO A 657 8.39 13.66 8.56
C PRO A 657 9.57 14.45 7.95
N PRO A 658 9.61 14.67 6.63
CA PRO A 658 10.61 15.54 5.99
C PRO A 658 10.68 16.95 6.60
N SER A 659 9.55 17.48 7.07
CA SER A 659 9.47 18.78 7.76
C SER A 659 10.26 18.85 9.08
N ALA A 660 10.68 17.71 9.65
CA ALA A 660 11.53 17.65 10.84
C ALA A 660 13.03 17.93 10.56
N GLY A 661 13.39 18.22 9.30
CA GLY A 661 14.74 18.69 8.93
C GLY A 661 15.85 17.68 9.22
N GLU A 662 16.89 18.09 9.95
CA GLU A 662 18.06 17.27 10.27
C GLU A 662 17.74 15.91 10.89
N LEU A 663 16.66 15.80 11.67
CA LEU A 663 16.25 14.53 12.25
C LEU A 663 15.76 13.54 11.19
N PHE A 664 15.12 14.01 10.13
CA PHE A 664 14.72 13.20 8.98
C PHE A 664 15.94 12.68 8.21
N TYR A 665 16.91 13.56 7.94
CA TYR A 665 18.13 13.16 7.24
C TYR A 665 18.99 12.20 8.08
N LEU A 666 19.08 12.38 9.40
CA LEU A 666 19.70 11.40 10.30
C LEU A 666 19.00 10.03 10.17
N ARG A 667 17.67 9.99 10.14
CA ARG A 667 16.91 8.74 9.95
C ARG A 667 17.33 8.03 8.68
N MET A 668 17.40 8.74 7.55
CA MET A 668 17.84 8.17 6.27
C MET A 668 19.26 7.60 6.36
N MET A 669 20.18 8.35 6.99
CA MET A 669 21.55 7.87 7.20
C MET A 669 21.61 6.62 8.08
N LEU A 670 20.78 6.50 9.12
CA LEU A 670 20.73 5.32 9.99
C LEU A 670 20.25 4.04 9.28
N SER A 671 19.61 4.16 8.12
CA SER A 671 19.24 3.03 7.28
C SER A 671 20.43 2.42 6.53
N ILE A 672 21.57 3.15 6.44
CA ILE A 672 22.79 2.68 5.76
C ILE A 672 24.06 2.72 6.62
N ALA A 673 24.12 3.56 7.65
CA ALA A 673 25.31 3.76 8.46
C ALA A 673 25.55 2.51 9.32
N LYS A 674 26.67 1.84 9.05
CA LYS A 674 27.12 0.63 9.73
C LYS A 674 28.28 0.96 10.67
N GLY A 675 28.28 0.35 11.85
CA GLY A 675 29.42 0.42 12.77
C GLY A 675 29.79 1.80 13.29
N ALA A 676 28.90 2.80 13.16
CA ALA A 676 29.14 4.14 13.65
C ALA A 676 29.40 4.13 15.16
N GLN A 677 30.47 4.78 15.58
CA GLN A 677 30.90 4.92 16.97
C GLN A 677 30.63 6.34 17.51
N SER A 678 30.22 7.25 16.63
CA SER A 678 29.92 8.65 16.92
C SER A 678 28.93 9.24 15.91
N TYR A 679 28.39 10.43 16.20
CA TYR A 679 27.58 11.19 15.25
C TYR A 679 28.37 11.64 14.01
N SER A 680 29.68 11.90 14.13
CA SER A 680 30.54 12.26 12.99
C SER A 680 30.74 11.09 12.03
N ASP A 681 30.82 9.85 12.54
CA ASP A 681 30.95 8.67 11.68
C ASP A 681 29.72 8.51 10.78
N ILE A 682 28.53 8.83 11.31
CA ILE A 682 27.28 8.81 10.52
C ILE A 682 27.30 9.88 9.42
N ARG A 683 27.98 11.01 9.64
CA ARG A 683 28.16 12.11 8.66
C ARG A 683 29.34 11.93 7.72
N THR A 684 30.02 10.78 7.76
CA THR A 684 31.20 10.54 6.95
C THR A 684 30.84 9.82 5.65
N VAL A 685 31.21 10.40 4.51
CA VAL A 685 31.07 9.79 3.18
C VAL A 685 32.41 9.85 2.46
N ASN A 686 32.93 8.71 2.01
CA ASN A 686 34.22 8.60 1.31
C ASN A 686 35.40 9.27 2.07
N GLY A 687 35.40 9.16 3.40
CA GLY A 687 36.43 9.76 4.26
C GLY A 687 36.26 11.24 4.57
N LEU A 688 35.26 11.92 4.00
CA LEU A 688 34.95 13.33 4.26
C LEU A 688 33.78 13.44 5.25
N VAL A 689 33.94 14.25 6.30
CA VAL A 689 32.90 14.52 7.30
C VAL A 689 32.09 15.74 6.87
N TYR A 690 30.79 15.57 6.68
CA TYR A 690 29.91 16.66 6.27
C TYR A 690 29.34 17.44 7.48
N PRO A 691 29.13 18.76 7.36
CA PRO A 691 28.57 19.57 8.45
C PRO A 691 27.18 19.11 8.91
N THR A 692 26.29 18.76 7.98
CA THR A 692 24.90 18.38 8.28
C THR A 692 24.54 16.97 7.78
N PHE A 693 23.51 16.35 8.37
CA PHE A 693 22.96 15.10 7.85
C PHE A 693 22.30 15.30 6.48
N ARG A 694 21.72 16.48 6.22
CA ARG A 694 21.19 16.81 4.89
C ARG A 694 22.26 16.73 3.80
N GLU A 695 23.40 17.38 4.02
CA GLU A 695 24.53 17.34 3.08
C GLU A 695 25.13 15.94 2.97
N THR A 696 25.14 15.18 4.07
CA THR A 696 25.56 13.77 4.04
C THR A 696 24.62 12.93 3.15
N CYS A 697 23.30 13.08 3.32
CA CYS A 697 22.29 12.42 2.47
C CYS A 697 22.43 12.85 1.01
N PHE A 698 22.72 14.13 0.76
CA PHE A 698 23.00 14.64 -0.58
C PHE A 698 24.25 13.99 -1.20
N ALA A 699 25.37 13.94 -0.47
CA ALA A 699 26.59 13.28 -0.91
C ALA A 699 26.41 11.76 -1.14
N LYS A 700 25.45 11.13 -0.46
CA LYS A 700 25.02 9.74 -0.68
C LYS A 700 24.00 9.57 -1.82
N GLY A 701 23.49 10.66 -2.40
CA GLY A 701 22.54 10.64 -3.51
C GLY A 701 21.08 10.41 -3.11
N PHE A 702 20.71 10.60 -1.83
CA PHE A 702 19.36 10.36 -1.33
C PHE A 702 18.37 11.52 -1.52
N LEU A 703 18.84 12.71 -1.91
CA LEU A 703 18.02 13.91 -2.09
C LEU A 703 18.12 14.40 -3.54
N GLY A 704 16.98 14.71 -4.17
CA GLY A 704 16.94 15.42 -5.45
C GLY A 704 17.12 16.92 -5.25
N SER A 705 17.93 17.54 -6.10
CA SER A 705 18.16 18.99 -6.10
C SER A 705 18.81 19.39 -7.42
N ASP A 706 18.49 20.58 -7.93
CA ASP A 706 19.17 21.16 -9.10
C ASP A 706 20.71 21.12 -9.00
N GLN A 707 21.27 21.12 -7.78
CA GLN A 707 22.70 20.99 -7.52
C GLN A 707 23.32 19.69 -8.05
N GLU A 708 22.54 18.60 -8.13
CA GLU A 708 23.02 17.33 -8.69
C GLU A 708 23.29 17.45 -10.19
N PHE A 709 22.49 18.25 -10.90
CA PHE A 709 22.68 18.52 -12.33
C PHE A 709 23.84 19.48 -12.57
N ILE A 710 24.03 20.48 -11.69
CA ILE A 710 25.24 21.32 -11.69
C ILE A 710 26.47 20.45 -11.47
N SER A 711 26.43 19.54 -10.50
CA SER A 711 27.53 18.61 -10.20
C SER A 711 27.79 17.64 -11.35
N ALA A 712 26.73 17.17 -12.05
CA ALA A 712 26.87 16.33 -13.24
C ALA A 712 27.57 17.06 -14.39
N LEU A 713 27.21 18.33 -14.65
CA LEU A 713 27.88 19.17 -15.65
C LEU A 713 29.32 19.50 -15.25
N GLN A 714 29.58 19.74 -13.97
CA GLN A 714 30.92 19.98 -13.44
C GLN A 714 31.80 18.73 -13.57
N GLU A 715 31.27 17.56 -13.21
CA GLU A 715 31.94 16.27 -13.40
C GLU A 715 32.27 16.08 -14.89
N ALA A 716 31.28 16.24 -15.77
CA ALA A 716 31.46 16.10 -17.21
C ALA A 716 32.47 17.10 -17.79
N ASN A 717 32.57 18.32 -17.25
CA ASN A 717 33.48 19.36 -17.72
C ASN A 717 34.96 18.97 -17.54
N ASN A 718 35.29 18.11 -16.57
CA ASN A 718 36.67 17.68 -16.34
C ASN A 718 37.25 16.81 -17.48
N TRP A 719 36.43 16.28 -18.39
CA TRP A 719 36.89 15.40 -19.48
C TRP A 719 36.08 15.50 -20.78
N GLY A 720 34.94 16.19 -20.79
CA GLY A 720 34.10 16.40 -21.96
C GLY A 720 34.35 17.75 -22.61
N THR A 721 34.06 17.87 -23.92
CA THR A 721 34.11 19.15 -24.62
C THR A 721 32.87 19.99 -24.31
N ALA A 722 32.97 21.31 -24.48
CA ALA A 722 31.85 22.24 -24.33
C ALA A 722 30.62 21.83 -25.18
N HIS A 723 30.84 21.27 -26.38
CA HIS A 723 29.78 20.70 -27.21
C HIS A 723 29.00 19.57 -26.51
N TYR A 724 29.69 18.62 -25.87
CA TYR A 724 29.01 17.55 -25.12
C TYR A 724 28.32 18.05 -23.85
N LEU A 725 28.85 19.10 -23.21
CA LEU A 725 28.17 19.75 -22.09
C LEU A 725 26.86 20.40 -22.53
N ARG A 726 26.84 21.08 -23.69
CA ARG A 726 25.60 21.60 -24.30
C ARG A 726 24.60 20.47 -24.56
N LYS A 727 25.03 19.34 -25.13
CA LYS A 727 24.17 18.15 -25.31
C LYS A 727 23.62 17.61 -23.99
N LEU A 728 24.44 17.50 -22.94
CA LEU A 728 24.00 17.05 -21.62
C LEU A 728 22.95 18.01 -21.02
N PHE A 729 23.18 19.32 -21.11
CA PHE A 729 22.23 20.33 -20.65
C PHE A 729 20.90 20.30 -21.42
N VAL A 730 20.95 20.14 -22.74
CA VAL A 730 19.76 19.97 -23.59
C VAL A 730 18.95 18.72 -23.19
N LYS A 731 19.60 17.60 -22.87
CA LYS A 731 18.90 16.41 -22.35
C LYS A 731 18.19 16.68 -21.02
N LEU A 732 18.86 17.35 -20.08
CA LEU A 732 18.27 17.70 -18.79
C LEU A 732 17.00 18.55 -18.97
N LEU A 733 17.00 19.49 -19.92
CA LEU A 733 15.82 20.26 -20.32
C LEU A 733 14.72 19.37 -20.93
N PHE A 734 15.06 18.50 -21.89
CA PHE A 734 14.11 17.59 -22.53
C PHE A 734 13.34 16.73 -21.53
N MET A 735 14.04 16.25 -20.52
CA MET A 735 13.54 15.31 -19.53
C MET A 735 12.74 16.01 -18.42
N ASN A 736 12.71 17.35 -18.40
CA ASN A 736 12.04 18.16 -17.39
C ASN A 736 12.42 17.74 -15.96
N THR A 737 13.71 17.49 -15.75
CA THR A 737 14.27 16.98 -14.49
C THR A 737 14.70 18.09 -13.53
N MET A 738 14.95 19.29 -14.07
CA MET A 738 15.34 20.47 -13.31
C MET A 738 14.11 21.22 -12.82
N ASP A 739 14.07 21.55 -11.52
CA ASP A 739 13.02 22.40 -10.95
C ASP A 739 13.25 23.87 -11.36
N ARG A 740 14.52 24.30 -11.43
CA ARG A 740 14.94 25.65 -11.82
C ARG A 740 16.04 25.61 -12.90
N PRO A 741 15.67 25.40 -14.18
CA PRO A 741 16.66 25.29 -15.26
C PRO A 741 17.52 26.55 -15.42
N GLU A 742 16.98 27.73 -15.11
CA GLU A 742 17.69 29.01 -15.14
C GLU A 742 18.81 29.10 -14.10
N TYR A 743 18.61 28.49 -12.93
CA TYR A 743 19.62 28.43 -11.89
C TYR A 743 20.78 27.53 -12.32
N VAL A 744 20.48 26.33 -12.85
CA VAL A 744 21.51 25.42 -13.38
C VAL A 744 22.28 26.06 -14.52
N TRP A 745 21.59 26.75 -15.44
CA TRP A 745 22.21 27.53 -16.52
C TRP A 745 23.20 28.57 -15.98
N GLN A 746 22.76 29.42 -15.04
CA GLN A 746 23.59 30.49 -14.46
C GLN A 746 24.89 29.96 -13.86
N GLN A 747 24.87 28.77 -13.26
CA GLN A 747 26.05 28.15 -12.64
C GLN A 747 26.99 27.46 -13.63
N THR A 748 26.54 27.14 -14.85
CA THR A 748 27.26 26.19 -15.73
C THR A 748 27.53 26.68 -17.15
N TRP A 749 26.90 27.78 -17.60
CA TRP A 749 27.00 28.25 -18.99
C TRP A 749 28.43 28.56 -19.45
N GLN A 750 29.30 29.01 -18.54
CA GLN A 750 30.70 29.33 -18.85
C GLN A 750 31.45 28.11 -19.39
N TRP A 751 31.21 26.92 -18.82
CA TRP A 751 31.81 25.66 -19.28
C TRP A 751 31.28 25.27 -20.66
N MET A 752 30.01 25.56 -20.92
CA MET A 752 29.36 25.29 -22.20
C MET A 752 29.75 26.28 -23.31
N ALA A 753 30.40 27.40 -23.00
CA ALA A 753 30.80 28.41 -23.97
C ALA A 753 32.31 28.43 -24.27
N ASP A 754 33.10 27.56 -23.62
CA ASP A 754 34.55 27.59 -23.67
C ASP A 754 35.11 27.46 -25.11
N ASP A 755 34.54 26.56 -25.91
CA ASP A 755 34.91 26.38 -27.32
C ASP A 755 34.52 27.58 -28.20
N ILE A 756 33.37 28.23 -27.92
CA ILE A 756 32.93 29.44 -28.62
C ILE A 756 33.94 30.56 -28.38
N ILE A 757 34.36 30.76 -27.12
CA ILE A 757 35.36 31.76 -26.76
C ILE A 757 36.71 31.45 -27.44
N PHE A 758 37.15 30.19 -27.38
CA PHE A 758 38.40 29.76 -27.98
C PHE A 758 38.43 29.98 -29.50
N ASN A 759 37.38 29.56 -30.22
CA ASN A 759 37.30 29.67 -31.67
C ASN A 759 37.29 31.11 -32.16
N HIS A 760 36.58 32.01 -31.48
CA HIS A 760 36.56 33.44 -31.84
C HIS A 760 37.88 34.15 -31.50
N ARG A 761 38.53 33.78 -30.37
CA ARG A 761 39.87 34.28 -30.04
C ARG A 761 40.91 33.86 -31.09
N LYS A 762 40.83 32.63 -31.62
CA LYS A 762 41.69 32.16 -32.72
C LYS A 762 41.53 32.99 -34.00
N GLN A 763 40.37 33.61 -34.19
CA GLN A 763 40.07 34.52 -35.30
C GLN A 763 40.36 36.00 -34.97
N GLY A 764 40.95 36.30 -33.80
CA GLY A 764 41.27 37.66 -33.35
C GLY A 764 40.08 38.44 -32.79
N ILE A 765 38.92 37.81 -32.57
CA ILE A 765 37.68 38.45 -32.12
C ILE A 765 37.52 38.27 -30.61
N ARG A 766 37.28 39.37 -29.87
CA ARG A 766 37.01 39.34 -28.42
C ARG A 766 35.53 39.57 -28.17
N LEU A 767 34.82 38.49 -27.82
CA LEU A 767 33.41 38.52 -27.46
C LEU A 767 33.19 39.13 -26.07
N THR A 768 32.12 39.91 -25.91
CA THR A 768 31.58 40.30 -24.61
C THR A 768 30.86 39.14 -23.94
N GLU A 769 30.62 39.24 -22.63
CA GLU A 769 29.87 38.22 -21.89
C GLU A 769 28.44 38.03 -22.46
N LYS A 770 27.78 39.13 -22.83
CA LYS A 770 26.45 39.09 -23.45
C LYS A 770 26.45 38.37 -24.80
N GLU A 771 27.43 38.64 -25.66
CA GLU A 771 27.58 37.97 -26.96
C GLU A 771 27.91 36.48 -26.79
N THR A 772 28.74 36.13 -25.80
CA THR A 772 29.09 34.75 -25.49
C THR A 772 27.87 33.95 -25.01
N ILE A 773 27.09 34.52 -24.08
CA ILE A 773 25.81 33.95 -23.63
C ILE A 773 24.86 33.78 -24.82
N HIS A 774 24.76 34.80 -25.69
CA HIS A 774 23.89 34.77 -26.86
C HIS A 774 24.26 33.63 -27.82
N LEU A 775 25.53 33.49 -28.18
CA LEU A 775 26.01 32.42 -29.06
C LEU A 775 25.81 31.03 -28.43
N CYS A 776 26.05 30.89 -27.12
CA CYS A 776 25.83 29.62 -26.43
C CYS A 776 24.34 29.23 -26.40
N LEU A 777 23.43 30.20 -26.16
CA LEU A 777 21.99 29.95 -26.21
C LEU A 777 21.50 29.63 -27.63
N THR A 778 22.10 30.23 -28.66
CA THR A 778 21.81 29.89 -30.07
C THR A 778 22.16 28.43 -30.37
N GLU A 779 23.33 27.95 -29.94
CA GLU A 779 23.72 26.54 -30.10
C GLU A 779 22.74 25.60 -29.38
N ILE A 780 22.30 25.96 -28.17
CA ILE A 780 21.31 25.18 -27.40
C ILE A 780 19.94 25.19 -28.08
N GLU A 781 19.49 26.34 -28.59
CA GLU A 781 18.23 26.45 -29.35
C GLU A 781 18.29 25.57 -30.59
N ASN A 782 19.40 25.58 -31.35
CA ASN A 782 19.57 24.73 -32.53
C ASN A 782 19.46 23.23 -32.17
N MET A 783 20.08 22.79 -31.07
CA MET A 783 19.98 21.42 -30.58
C MET A 783 18.56 21.05 -30.12
N LEU A 784 17.86 21.97 -29.45
CA LEU A 784 16.45 21.78 -29.06
C LEU A 784 15.53 21.68 -30.29
N GLN A 785 15.76 22.53 -31.29
CA GLN A 785 15.00 22.58 -32.54
C GLN A 785 15.17 21.31 -33.37
N ALA A 786 16.35 20.70 -33.39
CA ALA A 786 16.57 19.38 -34.00
C ALA A 786 15.64 18.30 -33.41
N ASN A 787 15.33 18.42 -32.12
CA ASN A 787 14.40 17.57 -31.39
C ASN A 787 12.97 18.16 -31.27
N ARG A 788 12.63 19.17 -32.09
CA ARG A 788 11.31 19.82 -32.17
C ARG A 788 10.85 20.51 -30.88
N ARG A 789 11.77 21.05 -30.10
CA ARG A 789 11.50 21.93 -28.96
C ARG A 789 12.22 23.26 -29.11
N SER A 790 11.86 24.21 -28.27
CA SER A 790 12.48 25.53 -28.19
C SER A 790 12.71 25.89 -26.73
N LEU A 791 13.67 26.76 -26.46
CA LEU A 791 13.86 27.39 -25.16
C LEU A 791 12.58 28.08 -24.65
N ARG A 792 11.66 28.49 -25.55
CA ARG A 792 10.36 29.08 -25.18
C ARG A 792 9.46 28.15 -24.35
N TYR A 793 9.67 26.84 -24.43
CA TYR A 793 8.93 25.87 -23.62
C TYR A 793 9.40 25.84 -22.16
N PHE A 794 10.47 26.57 -21.82
CA PHE A 794 11.04 26.70 -20.48
C PHE A 794 11.02 28.17 -20.08
N PRO A 795 9.89 28.70 -19.55
CA PRO A 795 9.69 30.14 -19.39
C PRO A 795 10.72 30.85 -18.51
N SER A 796 11.39 30.14 -17.61
CA SER A 796 12.42 30.70 -16.75
C SER A 796 13.80 30.81 -17.44
N MET A 797 14.04 30.07 -18.53
CA MET A 797 15.29 30.15 -19.29
C MET A 797 15.37 31.46 -20.09
N PRO A 798 16.56 32.08 -20.17
CA PRO A 798 16.76 33.25 -21.01
C PRO A 798 16.52 32.91 -22.49
N TYR A 799 15.75 33.76 -23.16
CA TYR A 799 15.46 33.65 -24.59
C TYR A 799 16.01 34.85 -25.37
N LEU A 800 16.43 34.60 -26.60
CA LEU A 800 17.10 35.57 -27.47
C LEU A 800 16.14 36.70 -27.89
N ILE A 801 16.42 37.95 -27.53
CA ILE A 801 15.75 39.14 -28.09
C ILE A 801 16.43 39.44 -29.43
N GLY A 802 15.73 39.27 -30.55
CA GLY A 802 16.24 39.58 -31.89
C GLY A 802 16.81 38.41 -32.70
N TYR A 803 16.59 37.15 -32.29
CA TYR A 803 16.90 35.99 -33.15
C TYR A 803 16.08 36.09 -34.44
N ALA A 804 16.74 36.43 -35.56
CA ALA A 804 16.10 36.45 -36.85
C ALA A 804 15.60 35.03 -37.15
N ARG A 805 14.27 34.89 -37.30
CA ARG A 805 13.66 33.69 -37.88
C ARG A 805 14.49 33.29 -39.09
N ASN A 806 14.99 32.05 -39.15
CA ASN A 806 15.26 31.46 -40.46
C ASN A 806 14.03 31.75 -41.32
N GLN A 807 14.23 32.32 -42.51
CA GLN A 807 13.14 32.71 -43.41
C GLN A 807 12.29 31.52 -43.90
N HIS A 808 12.65 30.29 -43.50
CA HIS A 808 11.87 29.09 -43.74
C HIS A 808 10.67 29.04 -42.79
N HIS A 809 9.46 29.13 -43.35
CA HIS A 809 8.20 29.16 -42.61
C HIS A 809 7.92 27.90 -41.75
N ASN A 810 8.62 26.76 -41.99
CA ASN A 810 8.44 25.50 -41.26
C ASN A 810 9.75 24.67 -41.26
N ASN A 811 10.40 24.58 -40.08
CA ASN A 811 11.68 23.87 -39.94
C ASN A 811 11.56 22.34 -40.13
N LEU A 812 10.39 21.76 -39.87
CA LEU A 812 10.18 20.31 -40.05
C LEU A 812 10.22 19.92 -41.53
N ILE A 813 9.66 20.75 -42.40
CA ILE A 813 9.71 20.57 -43.85
C ILE A 813 11.15 20.74 -44.34
N HIS A 814 11.83 21.79 -43.89
CA HIS A 814 13.23 22.03 -44.25
C HIS A 814 14.12 20.81 -43.93
N ASN A 815 14.02 20.27 -42.71
CA ASN A 815 14.83 19.13 -42.29
C ASN A 815 14.54 17.86 -43.11
N GLU A 816 13.29 17.65 -43.55
CA GLU A 816 12.94 16.50 -44.40
C GLU A 816 13.33 16.71 -45.87
N MET A 817 13.68 17.94 -46.28
CA MET A 817 14.14 18.29 -47.62
C MET A 817 15.66 18.50 -47.73
N ALA A 818 16.37 18.60 -46.60
CA ALA A 818 17.81 18.90 -46.51
C ALA A 818 18.73 17.71 -46.86
N TYR A 819 18.21 16.66 -47.49
CA TYR A 819 19.02 15.53 -47.94
C TYR A 819 19.75 15.84 -49.25
N ASP A 820 20.93 15.23 -49.43
CA ASP A 820 21.67 15.28 -50.69
C ASP A 820 20.92 14.48 -51.77
N LYS A 821 20.37 15.20 -52.74
CA LYS A 821 19.53 14.61 -53.80
C LYS A 821 20.33 13.77 -54.78
N GLU A 822 21.57 14.15 -55.07
CA GLU A 822 22.44 13.44 -56.01
C GLU A 822 22.89 12.12 -55.41
N MET A 823 23.35 12.15 -54.16
CA MET A 823 23.72 10.95 -53.41
C MET A 823 22.53 9.97 -53.28
N LEU A 824 21.33 10.49 -53.00
CA LEU A 824 20.14 9.65 -52.92
C LEU A 824 19.69 9.08 -54.27
N ALA A 825 19.89 9.79 -55.38
CA ALA A 825 19.63 9.27 -56.71
C ALA A 825 20.58 8.12 -57.07
N GLU A 826 21.87 8.27 -56.74
CA GLU A 826 22.86 7.20 -56.90
C GLU A 826 22.56 5.99 -56.02
N GLN A 827 22.20 6.24 -54.75
CA GLN A 827 21.77 5.19 -53.83
C GLN A 827 20.55 4.45 -54.37
N TYR A 828 19.53 5.17 -54.89
CA TYR A 828 18.36 4.54 -55.48
C TYR A 828 18.73 3.65 -56.67
N ASN A 829 19.54 4.15 -57.61
CA ASN A 829 19.97 3.35 -58.77
C ASN A 829 20.69 2.07 -58.34
N THR A 830 21.55 2.16 -57.32
CA THR A 830 22.27 1.02 -56.76
C THR A 830 21.33 0.04 -56.07
N THR A 831 20.48 0.50 -55.15
CA THR A 831 19.61 -0.39 -54.37
C THR A 831 18.51 -1.00 -55.23
N TYR A 832 18.01 -0.28 -56.24
CA TYR A 832 16.98 -0.76 -57.16
C TYR A 832 17.47 -1.94 -58.01
N GLN A 833 18.73 -1.93 -58.44
CA GLN A 833 19.33 -3.05 -59.18
C GLN A 833 19.51 -4.31 -58.32
N LEU A 834 19.64 -4.16 -57.01
CA LEU A 834 19.80 -5.25 -56.05
C LEU A 834 18.46 -5.82 -55.54
N LEU A 835 17.32 -5.26 -55.94
CA LEU A 835 16.02 -5.77 -55.55
C LEU A 835 15.73 -7.12 -56.20
N THR A 836 15.10 -8.01 -55.44
CA THR A 836 14.48 -9.22 -56.01
C THR A 836 13.27 -8.87 -56.88
N ASP A 837 12.83 -9.78 -57.75
CA ASP A 837 11.65 -9.57 -58.60
C ASP A 837 10.39 -9.16 -57.81
N GLU A 838 10.16 -9.80 -56.64
CA GLU A 838 9.05 -9.49 -55.74
C GLU A 838 9.15 -8.06 -55.20
N GLN A 839 10.34 -7.69 -54.70
CA GLN A 839 10.58 -6.36 -54.14
C GLN A 839 10.49 -5.27 -55.21
N LYS A 840 11.00 -5.55 -56.42
CA LYS A 840 10.94 -4.62 -57.56
C LYS A 840 9.49 -4.34 -57.97
N THR A 841 8.67 -5.38 -58.08
CA THR A 841 7.24 -5.24 -58.38
C THR A 841 6.53 -4.40 -57.31
N ILE A 842 6.85 -4.60 -56.03
CA ILE A 842 6.29 -3.81 -54.92
C ILE A 842 6.73 -2.34 -55.01
N VAL A 843 8.01 -2.07 -55.25
CA VAL A 843 8.54 -0.71 -55.39
C VAL A 843 7.89 0.00 -56.57
N ASP A 844 7.83 -0.65 -57.74
CA ASP A 844 7.21 -0.09 -58.95
C ASP A 844 5.72 0.22 -58.74
N THR A 845 5.00 -0.69 -58.08
CA THR A 845 3.57 -0.52 -57.74
C THR A 845 3.36 0.72 -56.85
N ILE A 846 4.13 0.84 -55.76
CA ILE A 846 4.00 1.97 -54.84
C ILE A 846 4.41 3.27 -55.51
N MET A 847 5.50 3.27 -56.29
CA MET A 847 5.97 4.46 -57.01
C MET A 847 4.98 4.93 -58.07
N SER A 848 4.32 4.01 -58.77
CA SER A 848 3.25 4.35 -59.71
C SER A 848 2.14 5.14 -59.02
N VAL A 849 1.67 4.67 -57.86
CA VAL A 849 0.62 5.34 -57.08
C VAL A 849 1.08 6.71 -56.55
N VAL A 850 2.33 6.82 -56.10
CA VAL A 850 2.91 8.10 -55.66
C VAL A 850 2.96 9.12 -56.81
N ASN A 851 3.32 8.67 -58.02
CA ASN A 851 3.38 9.51 -59.21
C ASN A 851 1.99 9.94 -59.70
N THR A 852 1.01 9.04 -59.67
CA THR A 852 -0.38 9.33 -60.06
C THR A 852 -1.20 10.01 -58.96
N GLN A 853 -0.64 10.18 -57.75
CA GLN A 853 -1.31 10.69 -56.55
C GLN A 853 -2.64 9.98 -56.24
N SER A 854 -2.72 8.69 -56.56
CA SER A 854 -3.92 7.90 -56.31
C SER A 854 -4.01 7.53 -54.83
N VAL A 855 -5.22 7.57 -54.26
CA VAL A 855 -5.44 7.29 -52.84
C VAL A 855 -5.51 5.79 -52.62
N VAL A 856 -4.56 5.23 -51.85
CA VAL A 856 -4.57 3.81 -51.49
C VAL A 856 -3.86 3.57 -50.15
N VAL A 857 -4.25 2.49 -49.48
CA VAL A 857 -3.59 1.97 -48.28
C VAL A 857 -3.05 0.59 -48.59
N TYR A 858 -1.76 0.36 -48.34
CA TYR A 858 -1.12 -0.96 -48.52
C TYR A 858 -0.75 -1.59 -47.18
N PHE A 859 -0.73 -2.92 -47.14
CA PHE A 859 -0.05 -3.69 -46.10
C PHE A 859 0.99 -4.62 -46.74
N LEU A 860 2.27 -4.36 -46.49
CA LEU A 860 3.39 -5.19 -46.90
C LEU A 860 3.66 -6.27 -45.85
N TYR A 861 3.21 -7.47 -46.15
CA TYR A 861 3.41 -8.66 -45.36
C TYR A 861 4.76 -9.32 -45.71
N GLY A 862 5.65 -9.49 -44.73
CA GLY A 862 6.91 -10.20 -44.93
C GLY A 862 7.57 -10.60 -43.62
N TYR A 863 8.02 -11.84 -43.52
CA TYR A 863 8.70 -12.35 -42.31
C TYR A 863 10.12 -11.81 -42.15
N GLY A 864 10.73 -12.11 -41.00
CA GLY A 864 12.10 -11.71 -40.71
C GLY A 864 13.08 -12.16 -41.81
N GLY A 865 13.86 -11.22 -42.36
CA GLY A 865 14.88 -11.52 -43.38
C GLY A 865 14.43 -11.34 -44.83
N THR A 866 13.18 -11.01 -45.12
CA THR A 866 12.70 -10.80 -46.52
C THR A 866 13.03 -9.44 -47.14
N GLY A 867 13.71 -8.57 -46.41
CA GLY A 867 14.20 -7.28 -46.93
C GLY A 867 13.19 -6.13 -46.90
N LYS A 868 12.16 -6.14 -46.04
CA LYS A 868 11.21 -5.01 -45.85
C LYS A 868 11.93 -3.65 -45.69
N THR A 869 12.91 -3.58 -44.80
CA THR A 869 13.72 -2.36 -44.57
C THR A 869 14.48 -1.92 -45.83
N PHE A 870 14.91 -2.86 -46.66
CA PHE A 870 15.59 -2.57 -47.93
C PHE A 870 14.62 -1.95 -48.96
N VAL A 871 13.36 -2.42 -48.97
CA VAL A 871 12.27 -1.80 -49.75
C VAL A 871 11.99 -0.38 -49.26
N TRP A 872 11.88 -0.16 -47.93
CA TRP A 872 11.69 1.17 -47.35
C TRP A 872 12.82 2.14 -47.70
N THR A 873 14.06 1.65 -47.65
CA THR A 873 15.25 2.44 -48.01
C THR A 873 15.20 2.84 -49.48
N THR A 874 14.89 1.90 -50.38
CA THR A 874 14.84 2.16 -51.82
C THR A 874 13.72 3.16 -52.19
N LEU A 875 12.52 3.01 -51.61
CA LEU A 875 11.42 3.97 -51.78
C LEU A 875 11.78 5.36 -51.23
N SER A 876 12.44 5.40 -50.06
CA SER A 876 12.89 6.65 -49.45
C SER A 876 13.87 7.40 -50.34
N SER A 877 14.88 6.71 -50.87
CA SER A 877 15.89 7.30 -51.77
C SER A 877 15.25 7.85 -53.05
N SER A 878 14.33 7.10 -53.67
CA SER A 878 13.63 7.53 -54.89
C SER A 878 12.77 8.79 -54.69
N ILE A 879 11.98 8.84 -53.62
CA ILE A 879 11.07 9.96 -53.37
C ILE A 879 11.85 11.21 -52.96
N ARG A 880 12.88 11.05 -52.11
CA ARG A 880 13.69 12.16 -51.61
C ARG A 880 14.62 12.73 -52.68
N SER A 881 15.19 11.91 -53.58
CA SER A 881 16.00 12.42 -54.71
C SER A 881 15.17 13.33 -55.63
N ASN A 882 13.88 13.04 -55.79
CA ASN A 882 12.93 13.86 -56.54
C ASN A 882 12.38 15.07 -55.74
N GLY A 883 12.94 15.36 -54.56
CA GLY A 883 12.51 16.47 -53.70
C GLY A 883 11.19 16.26 -52.97
N GLY A 884 10.66 15.03 -52.94
CA GLY A 884 9.46 14.66 -52.19
C GLY A 884 9.76 14.32 -50.73
N ILE A 885 8.74 14.43 -49.87
CA ILE A 885 8.85 14.09 -48.45
C ILE A 885 8.31 12.68 -48.20
N PHE A 886 9.18 11.83 -47.64
CA PHE A 886 8.92 10.45 -47.25
C PHE A 886 8.97 10.32 -45.72
N CYS A 887 7.84 9.98 -45.11
CA CYS A 887 7.68 9.92 -43.67
C CYS A 887 7.73 8.47 -43.19
N THR A 888 8.75 8.12 -42.41
CA THR A 888 8.95 6.77 -41.85
C THR A 888 8.66 6.75 -40.36
N VAL A 889 7.82 5.81 -39.95
CA VAL A 889 7.60 5.51 -38.53
C VAL A 889 7.67 4.02 -38.26
N ALA A 890 7.92 3.66 -37.01
CA ALA A 890 7.78 2.30 -36.53
C ALA A 890 7.00 2.24 -35.21
N SER A 891 6.43 1.08 -34.89
CA SER A 891 5.70 0.88 -33.63
C SER A 891 6.60 0.86 -32.39
N SER A 892 7.89 0.50 -32.54
CA SER A 892 8.87 0.44 -31.45
C SER A 892 10.09 1.35 -31.68
N GLY A 893 10.77 1.73 -30.59
CA GLY A 893 11.96 2.60 -30.63
C GLY A 893 13.11 1.98 -31.43
N ILE A 894 13.44 0.72 -31.16
CA ILE A 894 14.50 -0.02 -31.87
C ILE A 894 14.21 -0.10 -33.37
N ALA A 895 12.98 -0.46 -33.76
CA ALA A 895 12.62 -0.59 -35.17
C ALA A 895 12.74 0.76 -35.89
N SER A 896 12.44 1.88 -35.22
CA SER A 896 12.56 3.20 -35.84
C SER A 896 14.00 3.59 -36.20
N LEU A 897 15.00 3.09 -35.47
CA LEU A 897 16.42 3.37 -35.74
C LEU A 897 16.92 2.70 -37.04
N LEU A 898 16.23 1.66 -37.50
CA LEU A 898 16.58 0.93 -38.73
C LEU A 898 16.00 1.61 -39.98
N LEU A 899 15.14 2.61 -39.82
CA LEU A 899 14.47 3.31 -40.92
C LEU A 899 15.16 4.64 -41.23
N PRO A 900 15.30 5.05 -42.51
CA PRO A 900 15.87 6.34 -42.88
C PRO A 900 15.07 7.51 -42.31
N GLY A 901 15.64 8.25 -41.35
CA GLY A 901 14.95 9.33 -40.64
C GLY A 901 13.78 8.86 -39.74
N GLY A 902 13.77 7.58 -39.37
CA GLY A 902 12.66 6.96 -38.66
C GLY A 902 12.43 7.49 -37.24
N ARG A 903 11.17 7.53 -36.83
CA ARG A 903 10.75 7.79 -35.44
C ARG A 903 9.66 6.82 -34.99
N THR A 904 9.38 6.77 -33.70
CA THR A 904 8.20 6.03 -33.23
C THR A 904 6.92 6.71 -33.70
N ALA A 905 5.90 5.93 -34.06
CA ALA A 905 4.62 6.47 -34.51
C ALA A 905 3.97 7.40 -33.47
N HIS A 906 4.02 7.00 -32.20
CA HIS A 906 3.55 7.81 -31.07
C HIS A 906 4.20 9.19 -31.02
N SER A 907 5.51 9.26 -31.24
CA SER A 907 6.26 10.52 -31.21
C SER A 907 6.08 11.35 -32.48
N LYS A 908 6.06 10.73 -33.67
CA LYS A 908 5.92 11.45 -34.95
C LYS A 908 4.52 12.06 -35.10
N PHE A 909 3.49 11.33 -34.66
CA PHE A 909 2.09 11.73 -34.80
C PHE A 909 1.45 12.25 -33.52
N ALA A 910 2.18 12.36 -32.40
CA ALA A 910 1.63 12.82 -31.13
C ALA A 910 0.38 12.02 -30.69
N ILE A 911 0.46 10.69 -30.80
CA ILE A 911 -0.63 9.78 -30.40
C ILE A 911 -0.70 9.73 -28.86
N PRO A 912 -1.88 9.91 -28.25
CA PRO A 912 -2.04 9.86 -26.80
C PRO A 912 -1.79 8.45 -26.26
N VAL A 913 -1.19 8.35 -25.07
CA VAL A 913 -0.97 7.11 -24.34
C VAL A 913 -1.64 7.25 -22.96
N PRO A 914 -2.67 6.45 -22.62
CA PRO A 914 -3.27 5.38 -23.43
C PRO A 914 -4.14 5.92 -24.58
N THR A 915 -4.25 5.14 -25.67
CA THR A 915 -5.15 5.43 -26.80
C THR A 915 -6.45 4.65 -26.63
N ILE A 916 -7.59 5.33 -26.73
CA ILE A 916 -8.94 4.75 -26.64
C ILE A 916 -9.69 4.93 -27.96
N GLU A 917 -10.87 4.31 -28.10
CA GLU A 917 -11.67 4.32 -29.33
C GLU A 917 -11.92 5.74 -29.88
N ASN A 918 -12.15 6.72 -29.01
CA ASN A 918 -12.44 8.10 -29.38
C ASN A 918 -11.20 9.02 -29.42
N SER A 919 -9.99 8.48 -29.27
CA SER A 919 -8.77 9.27 -29.33
C SER A 919 -8.53 9.87 -30.71
N THR A 920 -7.94 11.06 -30.72
CA THR A 920 -7.32 11.71 -31.88
C THR A 920 -5.86 12.03 -31.55
N CYS A 921 -5.05 12.26 -32.57
CA CYS A 921 -3.68 12.72 -32.40
C CYS A 921 -3.65 14.18 -31.94
N ASN A 922 -2.72 14.54 -31.04
CA ASN A 922 -2.52 15.91 -30.55
C ASN A 922 -1.79 16.79 -31.59
N ILE A 923 -2.37 16.90 -32.78
CA ILE A 923 -1.86 17.70 -33.89
C ILE A 923 -2.88 18.80 -34.19
N HIS A 924 -2.53 20.05 -33.92
CA HIS A 924 -3.41 21.19 -34.18
C HIS A 924 -3.36 21.63 -35.64
N GLN A 925 -4.50 22.08 -36.18
CA GLN A 925 -4.55 22.69 -37.51
C GLN A 925 -3.67 23.94 -37.55
N GLY A 926 -2.88 24.12 -38.62
CA GLY A 926 -1.91 25.21 -38.75
C GLY A 926 -0.61 25.03 -37.94
N SER A 927 -0.43 23.90 -37.26
CA SER A 927 0.89 23.56 -36.67
C SER A 927 1.89 23.15 -37.75
N GLU A 928 3.20 23.32 -37.46
CA GLU A 928 4.27 22.90 -38.38
C GLU A 928 4.18 21.40 -38.74
N LEU A 929 3.76 20.55 -37.79
CA LEU A 929 3.57 19.12 -38.05
C LEU A 929 2.39 18.85 -38.97
N ALA A 930 1.28 19.59 -38.83
CA ALA A 930 0.15 19.48 -39.74
C ALA A 930 0.53 19.88 -41.18
N GLU A 931 1.32 20.95 -41.33
CA GLU A 931 1.85 21.37 -42.63
C GLU A 931 2.81 20.34 -43.23
N LEU A 932 3.72 19.76 -42.44
CA LEU A 932 4.60 18.67 -42.89
C LEU A 932 3.77 17.50 -43.42
N LEU A 933 2.74 17.07 -42.69
CA LEU A 933 1.89 15.96 -43.10
C LEU A 933 1.12 16.30 -44.38
N LYS A 934 0.65 17.55 -44.55
CA LYS A 934 0.01 18.02 -45.80
C LYS A 934 0.91 17.88 -47.02
N VAL A 935 2.21 18.17 -46.92
CA VAL A 935 3.15 18.06 -48.05
C VAL A 935 3.81 16.68 -48.20
N THR A 936 3.68 15.80 -47.21
CA THR A 936 4.21 14.42 -47.25
C THR A 936 3.55 13.62 -48.37
N LYS A 937 4.36 12.93 -49.19
CA LYS A 937 3.92 12.14 -50.35
C LYS A 937 3.57 10.70 -49.99
N LEU A 938 4.33 10.10 -49.07
CA LEU A 938 4.15 8.72 -48.63
C LEU A 938 4.50 8.58 -47.15
N ILE A 939 3.65 7.86 -46.41
CA ILE A 939 3.88 7.49 -45.02
C ILE A 939 4.06 5.97 -44.94
N VAL A 940 5.18 5.53 -44.37
CA VAL A 940 5.45 4.13 -44.05
C VAL A 940 5.39 3.93 -42.55
N TRP A 941 4.66 2.91 -42.12
CA TRP A 941 4.59 2.50 -40.72
C TRP A 941 5.00 1.03 -40.57
N ASP A 942 6.23 0.80 -40.09
CA ASP A 942 6.81 -0.53 -39.91
C ASP A 942 6.48 -1.13 -38.53
N GLU A 943 6.50 -2.46 -38.46
CA GLU A 943 6.03 -3.25 -37.31
C GLU A 943 4.60 -2.88 -36.85
N ALA A 944 3.71 -2.62 -37.82
CA ALA A 944 2.32 -2.26 -37.56
C ALA A 944 1.54 -3.29 -36.71
N PRO A 945 1.71 -4.62 -36.87
CA PRO A 945 0.99 -5.61 -36.06
C PRO A 945 1.18 -5.50 -34.55
N MET A 946 2.26 -4.88 -34.07
CA MET A 946 2.53 -4.72 -32.64
C MET A 946 1.70 -3.61 -31.99
N CYS A 947 1.02 -2.75 -32.78
CA CYS A 947 0.33 -1.56 -32.28
C CYS A 947 -1.19 -1.77 -32.18
N HIS A 948 -1.81 -1.20 -31.14
CA HIS A 948 -3.26 -1.28 -30.94
C HIS A 948 -4.01 -0.55 -32.06
N LYS A 949 -5.13 -1.12 -32.54
CA LYS A 949 -5.90 -0.58 -33.67
C LYS A 949 -6.28 0.91 -33.52
N PHE A 950 -6.60 1.32 -32.30
CA PHE A 950 -6.95 2.70 -31.97
C PHE A 950 -5.86 3.72 -32.29
N ALA A 951 -4.58 3.33 -32.33
CA ALA A 951 -3.50 4.22 -32.76
C ALA A 951 -3.62 4.58 -34.26
N PHE A 952 -3.94 3.60 -35.10
CA PHE A 952 -4.18 3.83 -36.53
C PHE A 952 -5.45 4.63 -36.77
N GLU A 953 -6.52 4.32 -36.03
CA GLU A 953 -7.79 5.03 -36.13
C GLU A 953 -7.70 6.47 -35.63
N ALA A 954 -6.90 6.73 -34.59
CA ALA A 954 -6.63 8.09 -34.12
C ALA A 954 -5.89 8.92 -35.19
N LEU A 955 -4.94 8.31 -35.91
CA LEU A 955 -4.25 8.96 -37.01
C LEU A 955 -5.19 9.22 -38.21
N ASP A 956 -6.03 8.25 -38.57
CA ASP A 956 -7.03 8.39 -39.64
C ASP A 956 -7.97 9.55 -39.36
N LYS A 957 -8.57 9.59 -38.16
CA LYS A 957 -9.46 10.68 -37.72
C LYS A 957 -8.77 12.05 -37.78
N SER A 958 -7.54 12.14 -37.27
CA SER A 958 -6.78 13.40 -37.29
C SER A 958 -6.38 13.84 -38.69
N LEU A 959 -5.98 12.92 -39.58
CA LEU A 959 -5.62 13.30 -40.95
C LEU A 959 -6.83 13.69 -41.79
N LYS A 960 -8.00 13.06 -41.58
CA LYS A 960 -9.25 13.49 -42.22
C LYS A 960 -9.59 14.94 -41.90
N ASP A 961 -9.43 15.33 -40.63
CA ASP A 961 -9.61 16.72 -40.18
C ASP A 961 -8.52 17.67 -40.71
N ILE A 962 -7.24 17.33 -40.56
CA ILE A 962 -6.12 18.18 -41.02
C ILE A 962 -6.18 18.44 -42.53
N MET A 963 -6.53 17.40 -43.31
CA MET A 963 -6.61 17.46 -44.77
C MET A 963 -7.97 17.96 -45.26
N GLN A 964 -8.98 18.06 -44.39
CA GLN A 964 -10.37 18.34 -44.74
C GLN A 964 -10.89 17.40 -45.85
N ASN A 965 -10.60 16.11 -45.71
CA ASN A 965 -10.91 15.07 -46.68
C ASN A 965 -11.35 13.79 -45.98
N ASN A 966 -12.53 13.25 -46.31
CA ASN A 966 -13.11 12.09 -45.64
C ASN A 966 -12.58 10.73 -46.15
N LEU A 967 -11.71 10.71 -47.15
CA LEU A 967 -11.03 9.48 -47.57
C LEU A 967 -10.12 8.93 -46.45
N PRO A 968 -9.79 7.62 -46.44
CA PRO A 968 -8.86 7.06 -45.48
C PRO A 968 -7.57 7.90 -45.37
N PHE A 969 -7.18 8.21 -44.13
CA PHE A 969 -6.05 9.06 -43.76
C PHE A 969 -6.02 10.43 -44.46
N GLY A 970 -7.19 11.02 -44.74
CA GLY A 970 -7.28 12.32 -45.41
C GLY A 970 -6.80 12.29 -46.87
N GLY A 971 -6.85 11.12 -47.52
CA GLY A 971 -6.35 10.92 -48.88
C GLY A 971 -4.84 10.70 -48.99
N LYS A 972 -4.15 10.41 -47.88
CA LYS A 972 -2.72 10.11 -47.88
C LYS A 972 -2.45 8.66 -48.30
N ILE A 973 -1.32 8.47 -48.99
CA ILE A 973 -0.80 7.15 -49.31
C ILE A 973 -0.10 6.60 -48.07
N ILE A 974 -0.61 5.50 -47.52
CA ILE A 974 -0.06 4.83 -46.34
C ILE A 974 0.37 3.41 -46.72
N VAL A 975 1.56 3.00 -46.26
CA VAL A 975 2.02 1.62 -46.36
C VAL A 975 2.38 1.10 -44.97
N PHE A 976 1.62 0.12 -44.50
CA PHE A 976 1.93 -0.63 -43.28
C PHE A 976 2.91 -1.76 -43.59
N GLY A 977 3.89 -1.99 -42.73
CA GLY A 977 4.83 -3.10 -42.80
C GLY A 977 4.76 -3.96 -41.55
N GLY A 978 4.90 -5.28 -41.70
CA GLY A 978 5.06 -6.15 -40.54
C GLY A 978 4.80 -7.63 -40.80
N ASP A 979 4.77 -8.39 -39.72
CA ASP A 979 4.50 -9.83 -39.70
C ASP A 979 3.59 -10.19 -38.51
N PHE A 980 2.43 -10.78 -38.80
CA PHE A 980 1.45 -11.17 -37.76
C PHE A 980 1.87 -12.41 -36.96
N ARG A 981 2.96 -13.08 -37.34
CA ARG A 981 3.58 -14.15 -36.54
C ARG A 981 4.43 -13.62 -35.38
N GLN A 982 4.69 -12.31 -35.35
CA GLN A 982 5.38 -11.65 -34.25
C GLN A 982 4.41 -11.32 -33.11
N ILE A 983 4.92 -10.61 -32.10
CA ILE A 983 4.14 -10.19 -30.93
C ILE A 983 3.00 -9.27 -31.38
N LEU A 984 1.76 -9.65 -31.06
CA LEU A 984 0.55 -8.85 -31.28
C LEU A 984 0.44 -7.72 -30.24
N PRO A 985 -0.53 -6.78 -30.38
CA PRO A 985 -0.67 -5.70 -29.43
C PRO A 985 -0.89 -6.25 -28.03
N ILE A 986 -0.17 -5.69 -27.06
CA ILE A 986 -0.34 -6.05 -25.65
C ILE A 986 -1.71 -5.53 -25.22
N VAL A 987 -2.65 -6.44 -25.01
CA VAL A 987 -3.92 -6.16 -24.35
C VAL A 987 -3.81 -6.72 -22.93
N PRO A 988 -3.63 -5.85 -21.93
CA PRO A 988 -3.60 -6.29 -20.54
C PRO A 988 -4.88 -7.11 -20.21
N GLU A 989 -4.74 -8.25 -19.52
CA GLU A 989 -5.81 -9.27 -19.27
C GLU A 989 -6.56 -9.80 -20.51
N GLY A 990 -6.14 -9.42 -21.71
CA GLY A 990 -6.84 -9.83 -22.92
C GLY A 990 -6.75 -11.34 -23.11
N ASN A 991 -7.90 -11.99 -23.28
CA ASN A 991 -7.88 -13.34 -23.83
C ASN A 991 -7.44 -13.29 -25.31
N ARG A 992 -7.22 -14.44 -25.93
CA ARG A 992 -6.82 -14.53 -27.35
C ARG A 992 -7.73 -13.72 -28.28
N SER A 993 -9.04 -13.70 -28.02
CA SER A 993 -10.02 -12.93 -28.80
C SER A 993 -9.81 -11.43 -28.61
N ASP A 994 -9.58 -10.96 -27.39
CA ASP A 994 -9.35 -9.54 -27.09
C ASP A 994 -8.08 -9.03 -27.80
N ILE A 995 -7.00 -9.81 -27.74
CA ILE A 995 -5.73 -9.51 -28.43
C ILE A 995 -5.95 -9.42 -29.94
N VAL A 996 -6.65 -10.39 -30.54
CA VAL A 996 -6.97 -10.38 -31.97
C VAL A 996 -7.86 -9.17 -32.32
N HIS A 997 -8.84 -8.83 -31.49
CA HIS A 997 -9.71 -7.66 -31.68
C HIS A 997 -8.99 -6.32 -31.52
N ALA A 998 -7.84 -6.29 -30.86
CA ALA A 998 -6.98 -5.12 -30.75
C ALA A 998 -6.04 -4.94 -31.96
N THR A 999 -5.87 -5.96 -32.81
CA THR A 999 -5.02 -5.86 -34.01
C THR A 999 -5.65 -4.97 -35.09
N ILE A 1000 -4.80 -4.46 -35.99
CA ILE A 1000 -5.24 -3.66 -37.15
C ILE A 1000 -6.25 -4.40 -38.04
N ASN A 1001 -6.22 -5.75 -38.08
CA ASN A 1001 -7.15 -6.55 -38.87
C ASN A 1001 -8.61 -6.42 -38.40
N ALA A 1002 -8.81 -6.03 -37.14
CA ALA A 1002 -10.12 -5.77 -36.55
C ALA A 1002 -10.53 -4.28 -36.62
N SER A 1003 -9.78 -3.44 -37.34
CA SER A 1003 -10.11 -2.04 -37.61
C SER A 1003 -10.93 -1.90 -38.88
N TYR A 1004 -11.76 -0.85 -38.95
CA TYR A 1004 -12.44 -0.47 -40.19
C TYR A 1004 -11.47 -0.09 -41.32
N ILE A 1005 -10.22 0.27 -40.98
CA ILE A 1005 -9.16 0.62 -41.94
C ILE A 1005 -8.72 -0.62 -42.75
N TRP A 1006 -8.81 -1.81 -42.17
CA TRP A 1006 -8.32 -3.04 -42.81
C TRP A 1006 -9.02 -3.34 -44.13
N GLY A 1007 -10.31 -3.03 -44.24
CA GLY A 1007 -11.08 -3.19 -45.48
C GLY A 1007 -10.60 -2.32 -46.65
N HIS A 1008 -9.80 -1.29 -46.38
CA HIS A 1008 -9.19 -0.43 -47.40
C HIS A 1008 -7.75 -0.85 -47.75
N CYS A 1009 -7.17 -1.84 -47.07
CA CYS A 1009 -5.79 -2.26 -47.26
C CYS A 1009 -5.62 -3.24 -48.43
N GLN A 1010 -4.75 -2.91 -49.37
CA GLN A 1010 -4.27 -3.86 -50.38
C GLN A 1010 -3.03 -4.60 -49.87
N ILE A 1011 -3.03 -5.94 -49.94
CA ILE A 1011 -1.97 -6.76 -49.35
C ILE A 1011 -0.87 -7.02 -50.39
N LEU A 1012 0.37 -6.66 -50.06
CA LEU A 1012 1.59 -6.99 -50.80
C LEU A 1012 2.38 -8.03 -49.99
N LYS A 1013 3.04 -8.99 -50.64
CA LYS A 1013 3.73 -10.09 -49.95
C LYS A 1013 5.18 -10.23 -50.39
N LEU A 1014 6.08 -10.40 -49.42
CA LEU A 1014 7.47 -10.81 -49.63
C LEU A 1014 7.67 -12.20 -49.05
N THR A 1015 8.16 -13.13 -49.89
CA THR A 1015 8.29 -14.54 -49.52
C THR A 1015 9.72 -15.08 -49.57
N LYS A 1016 10.66 -14.37 -50.21
CA LYS A 1016 12.08 -14.79 -50.31
C LYS A 1016 12.91 -14.27 -49.12
N ASN A 1017 13.54 -15.16 -48.35
CA ASN A 1017 14.41 -14.78 -47.22
C ASN A 1017 15.84 -14.45 -47.68
N MET A 1018 16.15 -13.16 -47.76
CA MET A 1018 17.45 -12.68 -48.22
C MET A 1018 18.56 -12.80 -47.17
N ARG A 1019 18.21 -12.78 -45.87
CA ARG A 1019 19.20 -12.86 -44.77
C ARG A 1019 19.89 -14.21 -44.70
N LEU A 1020 19.17 -15.29 -45.03
CA LEU A 1020 19.73 -16.64 -45.09
C LEU A 1020 20.48 -16.89 -46.41
N LEU A 1021 20.10 -16.19 -47.48
CA LEU A 1021 20.72 -16.32 -48.82
C LEU A 1021 22.05 -15.55 -48.95
N SER A 1022 22.24 -14.44 -48.23
CA SER A 1022 23.42 -13.56 -48.37
C SER A 1022 24.73 -14.12 -47.79
N ASN A 1023 24.67 -15.11 -46.90
CA ASN A 1023 25.86 -15.76 -46.31
C ASN A 1023 26.40 -16.92 -47.16
N ALA A 1024 25.84 -17.16 -48.35
CA ALA A 1024 25.97 -18.41 -49.09
C ALA A 1024 26.72 -18.38 -50.45
N PRO A 1025 27.75 -17.54 -50.73
CA PRO A 1025 28.49 -17.76 -51.97
C PRO A 1025 29.46 -18.96 -51.92
N GLN A 1026 29.85 -19.49 -50.75
CA GLN A 1026 30.98 -20.45 -50.66
C GLN A 1026 30.88 -21.59 -49.60
N GLN A 1027 29.70 -22.05 -49.16
CA GLN A 1027 29.61 -23.25 -48.29
C GLN A 1027 28.51 -24.25 -48.68
N PRO A 1028 28.70 -25.57 -48.39
CA PRO A 1028 27.81 -26.66 -48.82
C PRO A 1028 26.49 -26.82 -48.03
N ASN A 1029 26.17 -25.96 -47.04
CA ASN A 1029 25.00 -26.13 -46.13
C ASN A 1029 23.72 -25.38 -46.56
N ASN A 1030 23.39 -25.36 -47.85
CA ASN A 1030 22.18 -24.66 -48.35
C ASN A 1030 20.88 -25.38 -47.93
N GLU A 1031 20.94 -26.68 -47.66
CA GLU A 1031 19.77 -27.51 -47.33
C GLU A 1031 19.36 -27.42 -45.85
N GLU A 1032 20.32 -27.40 -44.91
CA GLU A 1032 20.07 -27.22 -43.48
C GLU A 1032 19.45 -25.85 -43.16
N LEU A 1033 19.97 -24.77 -43.75
CA LEU A 1033 19.40 -23.42 -43.59
C LEU A 1033 17.97 -23.33 -44.12
N LYS A 1034 17.68 -24.05 -45.21
CA LYS A 1034 16.34 -24.13 -45.78
C LYS A 1034 15.39 -24.92 -44.87
N GLN A 1035 15.85 -26.03 -44.28
CA GLN A 1035 15.10 -26.81 -43.30
C GLN A 1035 14.79 -25.98 -42.04
N PHE A 1036 15.78 -25.27 -41.49
CA PHE A 1036 15.59 -24.37 -40.35
C PHE A 1036 14.58 -23.26 -40.65
N SER A 1037 14.70 -22.62 -41.83
CA SER A 1037 13.75 -21.58 -42.25
C SER A 1037 12.33 -22.13 -42.40
N HIS A 1038 12.16 -23.36 -42.90
CA HIS A 1038 10.85 -23.97 -43.08
C HIS A 1038 10.22 -24.33 -41.72
N TRP A 1039 11.00 -24.94 -40.83
CA TRP A 1039 10.58 -25.27 -39.47
C TRP A 1039 10.10 -24.02 -38.70
N LEU A 1040 10.85 -22.92 -38.77
CA LEU A 1040 10.46 -21.65 -38.12
C LEU A 1040 9.15 -21.08 -38.68
N LEU A 1041 8.94 -21.17 -40.01
CA LEU A 1041 7.70 -20.72 -40.65
C LEU A 1041 6.52 -21.60 -40.28
N ASP A 1042 6.70 -22.91 -40.22
CA ASP A 1042 5.64 -23.85 -39.84
C ASP A 1042 5.23 -23.72 -38.37
N ILE A 1043 6.17 -23.35 -37.48
CA ILE A 1043 5.84 -22.93 -36.11
C ILE A 1043 4.99 -21.65 -36.14
N GLY A 1044 5.45 -20.61 -36.85
CA GLY A 1044 4.75 -19.32 -36.90
C GLY A 1044 3.36 -19.42 -37.55
N ASP A 1045 3.21 -20.26 -38.56
CA ASP A 1045 1.94 -20.52 -39.24
C ASP A 1045 1.02 -21.45 -38.42
N GLY A 1046 1.49 -21.99 -37.30
CA GLY A 1046 0.74 -22.92 -36.45
C GLY A 1046 0.49 -24.29 -37.10
N LYS A 1047 1.36 -24.72 -38.01
CA LYS A 1047 1.33 -26.06 -38.62
C LYS A 1047 2.02 -27.12 -37.74
N ILE A 1048 2.87 -26.69 -36.81
CA ILE A 1048 3.57 -27.54 -35.84
C ILE A 1048 2.90 -27.39 -34.46
N GLY A 1049 2.63 -28.55 -33.83
CA GLY A 1049 1.83 -28.68 -32.61
C GLY A 1049 0.35 -28.95 -32.90
N GLN A 1050 -0.30 -29.80 -32.10
CA GLN A 1050 -1.67 -30.30 -32.36
C GLN A 1050 -2.77 -29.23 -32.15
N TYR A 1051 -4.05 -29.65 -32.26
CA TYR A 1051 -5.26 -28.81 -32.38
C TYR A 1051 -5.28 -27.49 -31.59
N ASN A 1052 -5.95 -26.50 -32.21
CA ASN A 1052 -6.02 -25.08 -31.86
C ASN A 1052 -6.84 -24.76 -30.57
N ASP A 1053 -6.67 -25.52 -29.49
CA ASP A 1053 -7.36 -25.33 -28.19
C ASP A 1053 -6.74 -24.22 -27.31
N GLY A 1054 -5.64 -23.61 -27.78
CA GLY A 1054 -4.90 -22.55 -27.10
C GLY A 1054 -3.58 -22.99 -26.48
N PHE A 1055 -3.27 -24.30 -26.49
CA PHE A 1055 -1.99 -24.84 -26.05
C PHE A 1055 -1.35 -25.65 -27.18
N SER A 1056 -0.04 -25.46 -27.39
CA SER A 1056 0.70 -26.17 -28.42
C SER A 1056 2.02 -26.68 -27.84
N GLU A 1057 2.27 -27.98 -27.99
CA GLU A 1057 3.55 -28.59 -27.65
C GLU A 1057 4.44 -28.63 -28.89
N ILE A 1058 5.61 -27.99 -28.79
CA ILE A 1058 6.60 -27.92 -29.86
C ILE A 1058 7.87 -28.59 -29.36
N THR A 1059 8.37 -29.55 -30.12
CA THR A 1059 9.68 -30.17 -29.86
C THR A 1059 10.78 -29.31 -30.47
N ILE A 1060 11.72 -28.84 -29.66
CA ILE A 1060 12.90 -28.09 -30.12
C ILE A 1060 13.97 -29.11 -30.55
N PRO A 1061 14.57 -28.97 -31.76
CA PRO A 1061 15.67 -29.82 -32.19
C PRO A 1061 16.83 -29.88 -31.19
N ASP A 1062 17.36 -31.08 -31.01
CA ASP A 1062 18.38 -31.39 -30.00
C ASP A 1062 19.67 -30.56 -30.14
N GLU A 1063 20.02 -30.16 -31.36
CA GLU A 1063 21.17 -29.32 -31.69
C GLU A 1063 21.08 -27.89 -31.14
N PHE A 1064 19.88 -27.41 -30.81
CA PHE A 1064 19.66 -26.09 -30.21
C PHE A 1064 19.58 -26.13 -28.67
N LEU A 1065 19.70 -27.33 -28.08
CA LEU A 1065 19.57 -27.52 -26.63
C LEU A 1065 20.93 -27.62 -25.95
N ILE A 1066 21.09 -26.90 -24.85
CA ILE A 1066 22.21 -27.11 -23.92
C ILE A 1066 21.80 -28.24 -22.97
N LYS A 1067 22.32 -29.46 -23.20
CA LYS A 1067 21.91 -30.66 -22.46
C LYS A 1067 22.73 -30.97 -21.21
N ASN A 1068 24.01 -30.61 -21.22
CA ASN A 1068 24.96 -30.98 -20.17
C ASN A 1068 25.33 -29.74 -19.35
N TYR A 1069 24.74 -29.57 -18.17
CA TYR A 1069 25.07 -28.49 -17.24
C TYR A 1069 24.78 -28.89 -15.79
N ASP A 1070 25.66 -28.45 -14.87
CA ASP A 1070 25.39 -28.50 -13.42
C ASP A 1070 24.67 -27.23 -12.95
N ASN A 1071 25.03 -26.08 -13.55
CA ASN A 1071 24.41 -24.78 -13.29
C ASN A 1071 23.88 -24.18 -14.61
N PRO A 1072 22.56 -23.99 -14.74
CA PRO A 1072 21.95 -23.52 -15.98
C PRO A 1072 22.35 -22.08 -16.34
N ILE A 1073 22.50 -21.18 -15.36
CA ILE A 1073 22.89 -19.79 -15.62
C ILE A 1073 24.33 -19.73 -16.13
N HIS A 1074 25.24 -20.46 -15.48
CA HIS A 1074 26.62 -20.57 -15.93
C HIS A 1074 26.68 -21.12 -17.36
N ALA A 1075 25.96 -22.19 -17.65
CA ALA A 1075 25.98 -22.82 -18.97
C ALA A 1075 25.41 -21.91 -20.08
N ILE A 1076 24.33 -21.17 -19.81
CA ILE A 1076 23.78 -20.18 -20.74
C ILE A 1076 24.81 -19.08 -21.03
N VAL A 1077 25.46 -18.55 -19.99
CA VAL A 1077 26.44 -17.48 -20.13
C VAL A 1077 27.69 -17.96 -20.86
N GLU A 1078 28.21 -19.16 -20.56
CA GLU A 1078 29.39 -19.70 -21.24
C GLU A 1078 29.11 -20.03 -22.71
N ALA A 1079 27.94 -20.63 -23.01
CA ALA A 1079 27.54 -20.90 -24.39
C ALA A 1079 27.32 -19.61 -25.21
N THR A 1080 26.79 -18.56 -24.56
CA THR A 1080 26.49 -17.30 -25.25
C THR A 1080 27.70 -16.38 -25.33
N TYR A 1081 28.54 -16.32 -24.30
CA TYR A 1081 29.69 -15.44 -24.16
C TYR A 1081 30.93 -16.25 -23.72
N PRO A 1082 31.52 -17.06 -24.62
CA PRO A 1082 32.67 -17.89 -24.28
C PRO A 1082 33.85 -17.03 -23.84
N SER A 1083 34.50 -17.42 -22.74
CA SER A 1083 35.62 -16.68 -22.14
C SER A 1083 35.31 -15.20 -21.90
N LEU A 1084 34.14 -14.89 -21.33
CA LEU A 1084 33.68 -13.51 -21.08
C LEU A 1084 34.74 -12.67 -20.33
N ILE A 1085 35.47 -13.27 -19.39
CA ILE A 1085 36.50 -12.57 -18.58
C ILE A 1085 37.62 -11.99 -19.46
N ASP A 1086 37.96 -12.65 -20.56
CA ASP A 1086 39.01 -12.20 -21.48
C ASP A 1086 38.47 -11.23 -22.53
N ASN A 1087 37.16 -11.31 -22.83
CA ASN A 1087 36.52 -10.61 -23.94
C ASN A 1087 35.52 -9.52 -23.54
N TYR A 1088 35.38 -9.20 -22.24
CA TYR A 1088 34.41 -8.22 -21.75
C TYR A 1088 34.65 -6.78 -22.24
N SER A 1089 35.84 -6.48 -22.76
CA SER A 1089 36.19 -5.19 -23.37
C SER A 1089 36.01 -5.17 -24.89
N ASP A 1090 35.77 -6.31 -25.53
CA ASP A 1090 35.57 -6.40 -26.97
C ASP A 1090 34.12 -6.04 -27.34
N THR A 1091 33.93 -4.78 -27.74
CA THR A 1091 32.64 -4.25 -28.16
C THR A 1091 32.04 -5.00 -29.36
N ASN A 1092 32.87 -5.50 -30.28
CA ASN A 1092 32.39 -6.22 -31.47
C ASN A 1092 31.82 -7.61 -31.10
N ASN A 1093 32.42 -8.27 -30.11
CA ASN A 1093 31.94 -9.55 -29.61
C ASN A 1093 30.63 -9.38 -28.82
N LEU A 1094 30.58 -8.39 -27.93
CA LEU A 1094 29.40 -8.09 -27.11
C LEU A 1094 28.20 -7.63 -27.95
N GLN A 1095 28.43 -6.86 -29.02
CA GLN A 1095 27.38 -6.37 -29.91
C GLN A 1095 26.60 -7.52 -30.58
N LYS A 1096 27.25 -8.64 -30.90
CA LYS A 1096 26.66 -9.74 -31.69
C LYS A 1096 25.87 -10.77 -30.87
N ARG A 1097 25.87 -10.64 -29.54
CA ARG A 1097 25.32 -11.65 -28.61
C ARG A 1097 24.32 -11.04 -27.64
N VAL A 1098 23.26 -11.79 -27.32
CA VAL A 1098 22.21 -11.41 -26.36
C VAL A 1098 21.58 -12.67 -25.75
N VAL A 1099 21.19 -12.61 -24.48
CA VAL A 1099 20.38 -13.64 -23.83
C VAL A 1099 18.95 -13.12 -23.70
N LEU A 1100 17.98 -13.92 -24.14
CA LEU A 1100 16.55 -13.61 -24.04
C LEU A 1100 15.90 -14.57 -23.04
N ALA A 1101 15.03 -14.04 -22.18
CA ALA A 1101 14.25 -14.83 -21.24
C ALA A 1101 12.80 -14.32 -21.16
N SER A 1102 11.86 -15.21 -20.85
CA SER A 1102 10.42 -14.91 -20.82
C SER A 1102 9.98 -14.11 -19.59
N LYS A 1103 10.78 -14.10 -18.51
CA LYS A 1103 10.46 -13.41 -17.24
C LYS A 1103 11.59 -12.48 -16.79
N LYS A 1104 11.24 -11.27 -16.32
CA LYS A 1104 12.18 -10.26 -15.80
C LYS A 1104 13.07 -10.81 -14.68
N GLU A 1105 12.53 -11.61 -13.76
CA GLU A 1105 13.30 -12.20 -12.64
C GLU A 1105 14.49 -13.06 -13.12
N ILE A 1106 14.32 -13.80 -14.23
CA ILE A 1106 15.39 -14.62 -14.81
C ILE A 1106 16.43 -13.72 -15.49
N VAL A 1107 15.98 -12.66 -16.18
CA VAL A 1107 16.87 -11.64 -16.76
C VAL A 1107 17.74 -11.01 -15.67
N ASP A 1108 17.15 -10.61 -14.54
CA ASP A 1108 17.87 -9.99 -13.43
C ASP A 1108 18.92 -10.95 -12.83
N LYS A 1109 18.57 -12.22 -12.61
CA LYS A 1109 19.51 -13.26 -12.14
C LYS A 1109 20.71 -13.46 -13.07
N ILE A 1110 20.47 -13.48 -14.39
CA ILE A 1110 21.53 -13.63 -15.40
C ILE A 1110 22.42 -12.37 -15.43
N ASN A 1111 21.81 -11.19 -15.39
CA ASN A 1111 22.54 -9.91 -15.37
C ASN A 1111 23.43 -9.79 -14.12
N ASP A 1112 22.92 -10.14 -12.94
CA ASP A 1112 23.70 -10.13 -11.69
C ASP A 1112 24.89 -11.08 -11.76
N TYR A 1113 24.67 -12.28 -12.32
CA TYR A 1113 25.74 -13.26 -12.52
C TYR A 1113 26.80 -12.74 -13.49
N VAL A 1114 26.41 -12.19 -14.65
CA VAL A 1114 27.33 -11.58 -15.62
C VAL A 1114 28.12 -10.43 -15.00
N LEU A 1115 27.45 -9.54 -14.26
CA LEU A 1115 28.10 -8.42 -13.58
C LEU A 1115 29.12 -8.89 -12.54
N SER A 1116 28.86 -10.03 -11.88
CA SER A 1116 29.80 -10.63 -10.91
C SER A 1116 31.12 -11.09 -11.54
N LEU A 1117 31.10 -11.48 -12.83
CA LEU A 1117 32.28 -11.96 -13.57
C LEU A 1117 33.18 -10.82 -14.09
N ILE A 1118 32.64 -9.62 -14.30
CA ILE A 1118 33.40 -8.48 -14.81
C ILE A 1118 34.40 -7.99 -13.73
N PRO A 1119 35.72 -7.90 -14.00
CA PRO A 1119 36.74 -7.66 -12.99
C PRO A 1119 36.80 -6.21 -12.46
N ASN A 1120 36.14 -5.27 -13.14
CA ASN A 1120 36.17 -3.84 -12.79
C ASN A 1120 35.39 -3.53 -11.49
N ASN A 1121 35.74 -2.41 -10.84
CA ASN A 1121 35.09 -1.94 -9.62
C ASN A 1121 33.58 -1.66 -9.83
N GLU A 1122 32.75 -2.21 -8.95
CA GLU A 1122 31.32 -1.95 -8.89
C GLU A 1122 31.03 -0.56 -8.32
N LYS A 1123 30.12 0.18 -8.95
CA LYS A 1123 29.52 1.39 -8.41
C LYS A 1123 28.01 1.21 -8.26
N GLU A 1124 27.49 1.56 -7.09
CA GLU A 1124 26.06 1.53 -6.76
C GLU A 1124 25.46 2.93 -6.93
N TYR A 1125 24.36 3.02 -7.68
CA TYR A 1125 23.52 4.21 -7.81
C TYR A 1125 22.16 3.94 -7.16
N CYS A 1126 21.78 4.77 -6.18
CA CYS A 1126 20.48 4.68 -5.52
C CYS A 1126 19.47 5.63 -6.15
N SER A 1127 18.21 5.20 -6.26
CA SER A 1127 17.09 6.07 -6.63
C SER A 1127 16.64 6.97 -5.48
N ALA A 1128 15.92 8.04 -5.80
CA ALA A 1128 15.25 8.91 -4.84
C ALA A 1128 13.74 8.79 -5.09
N ASP A 1129 13.09 7.88 -4.38
CA ASP A 1129 11.69 7.53 -4.63
C ASP A 1129 10.74 8.40 -3.79
N SER A 1130 9.67 8.87 -4.44
CA SER A 1130 8.59 9.64 -3.81
C SER A 1130 7.24 9.27 -4.42
N ILE A 1131 6.17 9.52 -3.67
CA ILE A 1131 4.80 9.32 -4.14
C ILE A 1131 4.35 10.54 -4.93
N ASP A 1132 3.51 10.32 -5.95
CA ASP A 1132 2.90 11.43 -6.68
C ASP A 1132 1.99 12.27 -5.76
N LYS A 1133 2.09 13.60 -5.87
CA LYS A 1133 1.30 14.52 -5.05
C LYS A 1133 -0.20 14.37 -5.26
N LEU A 1134 -0.64 13.97 -6.46
CA LEU A 1134 -2.05 13.70 -6.76
C LEU A 1134 -2.56 12.47 -5.97
N ASP A 1135 -1.75 11.42 -5.88
CA ASP A 1135 -2.09 10.21 -5.11
C ASP A 1135 -2.14 10.49 -3.60
N GLU A 1136 -1.23 11.32 -3.10
CA GLU A 1136 -1.23 11.78 -1.70
C GLU A 1136 -2.50 12.60 -1.35
N LEU A 1137 -2.96 13.45 -2.28
CA LEU A 1137 -4.21 14.22 -2.14
C LEU A 1137 -5.45 13.32 -2.15
N LEU A 1138 -5.44 12.25 -2.96
CA LEU A 1138 -6.54 11.28 -3.03
C LEU A 1138 -6.62 10.40 -1.77
N ASN A 1139 -5.48 10.08 -1.14
CA ASN A 1139 -5.45 9.33 0.11
C ASN A 1139 -4.28 9.77 1.02
N PRO A 1140 -4.57 10.54 2.09
CA PRO A 1140 -3.57 11.03 3.03
C PRO A 1140 -2.76 9.93 3.74
N ALA A 1141 -3.21 8.67 3.73
CA ALA A 1141 -2.45 7.56 4.28
C ALA A 1141 -1.15 7.27 3.52
N PHE A 1142 -1.07 7.68 2.24
CA PHE A 1142 0.15 7.52 1.44
C PHE A 1142 1.29 8.41 1.94
N ALA A 1143 0.99 9.56 2.54
CA ALA A 1143 1.98 10.44 3.18
C ALA A 1143 2.75 9.76 4.34
N LEU A 1144 2.21 8.67 4.88
CA LEU A 1144 2.80 7.91 5.99
C LEU A 1144 3.75 6.80 5.52
N LEU A 1145 3.84 6.54 4.21
CA LEU A 1145 4.73 5.50 3.69
C LEU A 1145 6.19 5.90 3.90
N PRO A 1146 7.00 5.07 4.58
CA PRO A 1146 8.40 5.37 4.80
C PRO A 1146 9.20 5.20 3.48
N PRO A 1147 10.23 6.01 3.23
CA PRO A 1147 11.09 5.87 2.04
C PRO A 1147 11.67 4.45 1.89
N GLU A 1148 12.00 3.78 3.00
CA GLU A 1148 12.52 2.41 2.99
C GLU A 1148 11.54 1.40 2.39
N PHE A 1149 10.24 1.65 2.51
CA PHE A 1149 9.24 0.82 1.85
C PHE A 1149 9.22 1.07 0.34
N LEU A 1150 9.29 2.33 -0.09
CA LEU A 1150 9.37 2.69 -1.52
C LEU A 1150 10.59 2.03 -2.17
N TYR A 1151 11.74 2.03 -1.47
CA TYR A 1151 12.98 1.39 -1.92
C TYR A 1151 12.87 -0.14 -2.07
N SER A 1152 11.88 -0.77 -1.42
CA SER A 1152 11.62 -2.20 -1.51
C SER A 1152 10.70 -2.57 -2.68
N LEU A 1153 10.05 -1.60 -3.32
CA LEU A 1153 9.14 -1.85 -4.43
C LEU A 1153 9.92 -2.22 -5.70
N GLN A 1154 9.37 -3.20 -6.43
CA GLN A 1154 9.86 -3.60 -7.75
C GLN A 1154 8.72 -3.41 -8.75
N THR A 1155 8.91 -2.54 -9.73
CA THR A 1155 7.91 -2.23 -10.75
C THR A 1155 8.46 -2.45 -12.16
N SER A 1156 7.58 -2.76 -13.10
CA SER A 1156 7.93 -2.85 -14.52
C SER A 1156 8.20 -1.46 -15.11
N GLY A 1157 9.12 -1.38 -16.07
CA GLY A 1157 9.39 -0.15 -16.81
C GLY A 1157 10.29 0.87 -16.11
N ILE A 1158 10.77 0.61 -14.88
CA ILE A 1158 11.81 1.38 -14.18
C ILE A 1158 12.87 0.48 -13.55
N PRO A 1159 14.11 0.98 -13.31
CA PRO A 1159 15.14 0.24 -12.58
C PRO A 1159 14.77 0.07 -11.10
N ASN A 1160 15.31 -0.97 -10.45
CA ASN A 1160 15.18 -1.15 -9.00
C ASN A 1160 15.91 -0.02 -8.24
N HIS A 1161 15.56 0.20 -6.96
CA HIS A 1161 16.15 1.25 -6.13
C HIS A 1161 17.69 1.27 -6.15
N LYS A 1162 18.32 0.10 -6.21
CA LYS A 1162 19.78 -0.05 -6.32
C LYS A 1162 20.16 -0.52 -7.72
N LEU A 1163 20.89 0.31 -8.46
CA LEU A 1163 21.47 -0.02 -9.75
C LEU A 1163 22.98 -0.19 -9.61
N LYS A 1164 23.47 -1.42 -9.81
CA LYS A 1164 24.89 -1.76 -9.76
C LYS A 1164 25.48 -1.79 -11.16
N LEU A 1165 26.57 -1.05 -11.37
CA LEU A 1165 27.21 -0.92 -12.67
C LEU A 1165 28.73 -1.07 -12.56
N LYS A 1166 29.35 -1.58 -13.63
CA LYS A 1166 30.80 -1.66 -13.80
C LYS A 1166 31.20 -1.06 -15.15
N VAL A 1167 32.43 -0.56 -15.25
CA VAL A 1167 33.01 -0.14 -16.54
C VAL A 1167 33.20 -1.37 -17.42
N GLY A 1168 32.85 -1.27 -18.71
CA GLY A 1168 32.83 -2.38 -19.66
C GLY A 1168 31.49 -3.13 -19.72
N THR A 1169 30.53 -2.83 -18.85
CA THR A 1169 29.23 -3.51 -18.86
C THR A 1169 28.35 -2.99 -20.00
N PRO A 1170 27.76 -3.86 -20.84
CA PRO A 1170 26.73 -3.48 -21.79
C PRO A 1170 25.42 -3.17 -21.06
N ILE A 1171 24.79 -2.05 -21.39
CA ILE A 1171 23.49 -1.62 -20.87
C ILE A 1171 22.51 -1.35 -22.01
N MET A 1172 21.23 -1.32 -21.69
CA MET A 1172 20.16 -0.99 -22.62
C MET A 1172 19.34 0.18 -22.09
N LEU A 1173 19.08 1.19 -22.91
CA LEU A 1173 18.18 2.28 -22.54
C LEU A 1173 16.74 1.77 -22.46
N ILE A 1174 16.01 2.17 -21.43
CA ILE A 1174 14.59 1.82 -21.23
C ILE A 1174 13.62 2.96 -21.62
N ARG A 1175 14.16 4.11 -22.03
CA ARG A 1175 13.41 5.32 -22.41
C ARG A 1175 14.08 6.02 -23.59
N ASN A 1176 13.31 6.84 -24.30
CA ASN A 1176 13.84 7.72 -25.33
C ASN A 1176 14.47 8.96 -24.67
N LEU A 1177 15.77 9.19 -24.91
CA LEU A 1177 16.52 10.32 -24.37
C LEU A 1177 16.81 11.37 -25.44
N ASP A 1178 17.23 10.92 -26.62
CA ASP A 1178 17.52 11.77 -27.77
C ASP A 1178 17.37 10.94 -29.05
N GLN A 1179 16.24 11.10 -29.74
CA GLN A 1179 15.96 10.30 -30.93
C GLN A 1179 16.85 10.70 -32.11
N THR A 1180 17.28 11.96 -32.18
CA THR A 1180 18.15 12.44 -33.26
C THR A 1180 19.55 11.84 -33.18
N ASP A 1181 20.09 11.69 -31.97
CA ASP A 1181 21.36 11.01 -31.72
C ASP A 1181 21.22 9.48 -31.61
N GLY A 1182 20.02 8.92 -31.87
CA GLY A 1182 19.77 7.48 -31.83
C GLY A 1182 19.72 6.87 -30.42
N LEU A 1183 19.52 7.69 -29.38
CA LEU A 1183 19.37 7.28 -27.98
C LEU A 1183 17.89 7.04 -27.63
N CYS A 1184 17.37 5.91 -28.12
CA CYS A 1184 15.99 5.47 -27.94
C CYS A 1184 15.86 4.30 -26.95
N ASN A 1185 14.64 4.00 -26.52
CA ASN A 1185 14.35 2.75 -25.80
C ASN A 1185 14.82 1.55 -26.63
N GLY A 1186 15.66 0.71 -26.03
CA GLY A 1186 16.32 -0.44 -26.61
C GLY A 1186 17.72 -0.21 -27.19
N THR A 1187 18.22 1.03 -27.19
CA THR A 1187 19.59 1.34 -27.63
C THR A 1187 20.59 0.67 -26.71
N ARG A 1188 21.54 -0.08 -27.29
CA ARG A 1188 22.61 -0.74 -26.54
C ARG A 1188 23.82 0.16 -26.45
N LEU A 1189 24.34 0.27 -25.23
CA LEU A 1189 25.45 1.14 -24.87
C LEU A 1189 26.48 0.32 -24.07
N ILE A 1190 27.73 0.74 -24.06
CA ILE A 1190 28.75 0.22 -23.15
C ILE A 1190 29.21 1.32 -22.20
N ILE A 1191 29.38 0.97 -20.92
CA ILE A 1191 29.83 1.92 -19.92
C ILE A 1191 31.33 2.14 -20.06
N THR A 1192 31.75 3.39 -20.28
CA THR A 1192 33.16 3.77 -20.39
C THR A 1192 33.67 4.42 -19.11
N LYS A 1193 32.83 5.21 -18.39
CA LYS A 1193 33.18 5.78 -17.08
C LYS A 1193 31.97 5.92 -16.15
N LEU A 1194 32.23 5.77 -14.85
CA LEU A 1194 31.25 5.90 -13.78
C LEU A 1194 31.61 7.04 -12.82
N ARG A 1195 30.78 8.07 -12.75
CA ARG A 1195 30.92 9.22 -11.82
C ARG A 1195 29.70 9.35 -10.92
N SER A 1196 29.68 10.31 -10.01
CA SER A 1196 28.68 10.29 -8.93
C SER A 1196 27.33 10.74 -9.45
N ASN A 1197 27.30 11.69 -10.38
CA ASN A 1197 26.07 12.30 -10.90
C ASN A 1197 25.86 12.06 -12.41
N VAL A 1198 26.86 11.52 -13.11
CA VAL A 1198 26.81 11.24 -14.55
C VAL A 1198 27.52 9.94 -14.92
N ILE A 1199 27.00 9.25 -15.93
CA ILE A 1199 27.60 8.07 -16.55
C ILE A 1199 28.04 8.44 -17.97
N GLU A 1200 29.29 8.12 -18.32
CA GLU A 1200 29.76 8.19 -19.71
C GLU A 1200 29.58 6.81 -20.35
N VAL A 1201 28.96 6.81 -21.52
CA VAL A 1201 28.67 5.59 -22.27
C VAL A 1201 28.96 5.79 -23.75
N GLU A 1202 29.24 4.70 -24.44
CA GLU A 1202 29.46 4.69 -25.88
C GLU A 1202 28.37 3.86 -26.57
N VAL A 1203 27.83 4.37 -27.67
CA VAL A 1203 26.82 3.66 -28.47
C VAL A 1203 27.50 2.50 -29.19
N ILE A 1204 26.96 1.28 -29.04
CA ILE A 1204 27.53 0.08 -29.68
C ILE A 1204 26.62 -0.52 -30.75
N THR A 1205 25.46 0.08 -31.04
CA THR A 1205 24.53 -0.39 -32.08
C THR A 1205 23.91 0.77 -32.84
N GLY A 1206 23.71 0.60 -34.15
CA GLY A 1206 23.05 1.58 -35.02
C GLY A 1206 24.03 2.52 -35.73
N PRO A 1207 23.52 3.50 -36.50
CA PRO A 1207 24.33 4.40 -37.34
C PRO A 1207 25.28 5.31 -36.55
N ASN A 1208 25.02 5.49 -35.25
CA ASN A 1208 25.81 6.32 -34.35
C ASN A 1208 26.79 5.50 -33.48
N SER A 1209 27.13 4.28 -33.89
CA SER A 1209 28.09 3.42 -33.17
C SER A 1209 29.45 4.12 -33.01
N GLY A 1210 30.04 4.03 -31.83
CA GLY A 1210 31.29 4.73 -31.45
C GLY A 1210 31.07 6.14 -30.88
N ASN A 1211 29.88 6.72 -31.00
CA ASN A 1211 29.60 8.02 -30.41
C ASN A 1211 29.48 7.91 -28.89
N ARG A 1212 30.20 8.79 -28.19
CA ARG A 1212 30.09 8.93 -26.73
C ARG A 1212 28.93 9.82 -26.34
N THR A 1213 28.34 9.52 -25.18
CA THR A 1213 27.27 10.32 -24.63
C THR A 1213 27.23 10.23 -23.10
N TYR A 1214 26.53 11.18 -22.48
CA TYR A 1214 26.37 11.26 -21.05
C TYR A 1214 24.93 10.97 -20.64
N ILE A 1215 24.77 10.19 -19.57
CA ILE A 1215 23.48 9.86 -18.94
C ILE A 1215 23.49 10.39 -17.50
N PRO A 1216 22.69 11.42 -17.19
CA PRO A 1216 22.49 11.91 -15.82
C PRO A 1216 21.41 11.09 -15.10
N ARG A 1217 21.14 11.42 -13.83
CA ARG A 1217 19.93 10.95 -13.12
C ARG A 1217 18.67 11.43 -13.83
N ILE A 1218 17.62 10.61 -13.79
CA ILE A 1218 16.38 10.77 -14.57
C ILE A 1218 15.17 10.58 -13.66
N ASN A 1219 14.19 11.47 -13.77
CA ASN A 1219 12.87 11.28 -13.15
C ASN A 1219 12.06 10.27 -13.97
N MET A 1220 11.56 9.23 -13.32
CA MET A 1220 10.74 8.20 -13.94
C MET A 1220 9.49 7.95 -13.12
N SER A 1221 8.35 7.81 -13.80
CA SER A 1221 7.13 7.25 -13.24
C SER A 1221 6.85 5.89 -13.88
N PRO A 1222 6.34 4.90 -13.11
CA PRO A 1222 5.85 3.67 -13.68
C PRO A 1222 4.67 3.96 -14.62
N SER A 1223 4.48 3.13 -15.64
CA SER A 1223 3.37 3.27 -16.60
C SER A 1223 1.99 3.00 -15.97
N GLU A 1224 1.98 2.33 -14.82
CA GLU A 1224 0.81 2.01 -14.01
C GLU A 1224 1.10 2.43 -12.57
N SER A 1225 0.22 3.20 -11.94
CA SER A 1225 0.35 3.58 -10.52
C SER A 1225 -0.08 2.38 -9.65
N PRO A 1226 0.73 1.97 -8.65
CA PRO A 1226 0.45 0.79 -7.80
C PRO A 1226 -0.75 0.90 -6.86
#